data_AF-A0A480AD20-F1
#
_entry.id   AF-A0A480AD20-F1
#
_cell.length_a   1.000
_cell.length_b   1.000
_cell.length_c   1.000
_cell.angle_alpha   90.00
_cell.angle_beta   90.00
_cell.angle_gamma   90.00
#
_symmetry.space_group_name_H-M   'P 1'
#
loop_
_entity.id
_entity.type
_entity.pdbx_description
1 polymer ?
#
loop_
_entity_poly.entity_id
_entity_poly.type
_entity_poly.pdbx_seq_one_letter_code
_entity_poly.pdbx_strand_id
1 'polypeptide(L)'
;MSIISLVIVSHSQQLALGVRELAVQMVDERVPIAIAAGIEDSENPLGTDVMQVCQAINSVFSDHGVLVLMDLGSAVMSAEMALEFLSPEQRAKVYLCSAPLVEGTLAAAVSAAAGNNIQEVIAEAQGALSAKATMLGVQDHLKPHTCPLVQTGSVSDENSQEMRLTIKNRLGLHARPAAQFVATASRYKSQIQVQNLTRGTAAVRSDSINQVATLGARQGHELLITATGTDAQAALTALKALIVNNFGEDDSVVKMRIVTPKEVTAVTEGELLGIAASPGIAIAPVVHYGSVPIHITQYNVENVEIEWHRLQASIQVAKQEVQALLSHAYLLGDAEAAIFDAHLLFLEDPVLLESVRKQIFEKHINAEAAWQAVVDEVANSYDQLEDTYLQERVADLVDIGKRVLRILLGNAPANLEITTPSIVLATDLTPSDTARLDPTQVIGICTTLGSATSHSAIIARTLGIPTVLGVDAKILKVENGTLMALDGESGKAWINPAAGILGILEAKRQAWQTAQEEARKQARKPAITLDGRRITVLANISSIADTKVAIVNGAEGVGLLRTEFLYFNGDSLPGEEEQLTVYQSISKILENRPLIIRTLDVGGDKPLAYMNTGMTEANPFLGVRGIRFCLENPQLFKTHLRAILRASAGNNLKIMLPMITSLAEVRAAKVILAQVQGELRQEEIPFDENMQLGIMIETPAAVAIADQLAKEVQFFSIGTNDLSQYVMACDRNNPRVANLADALQPAVLRMIQQTVQAAHAANIWVGLCGEVAAETLITPILLGLGLDELSVNPQSVATLKQEITKLTMTQAQAMALVALKQDSATSVRVSLS
;
A
#
# COMPACT_ATOMS: atom_id res chain seq x y z
N MET A 1 -19.11 55.16 7.05
CA MET A 1 -19.29 53.80 7.58
C MET A 1 -18.59 53.73 8.91
N SER A 2 -19.22 53.07 9.88
CA SER A 2 -18.77 52.92 11.27
C SER A 2 -17.65 51.88 11.34
N ILE A 3 -16.40 52.27 11.09
CA ILE A 3 -15.31 51.30 10.87
C ILE A 3 -14.41 51.21 12.11
N ILE A 4 -14.19 49.97 12.54
CA ILE A 4 -13.23 49.58 13.57
C ILE A 4 -11.83 49.77 13.03
N SER A 5 -10.93 50.30 13.85
CA SER A 5 -9.54 50.53 13.44
C SER A 5 -8.60 49.49 14.05
N LEU A 6 -7.48 49.23 13.38
CA LEU A 6 -6.50 48.21 13.81
C LEU A 6 -5.17 48.85 14.18
N VAL A 7 -4.51 48.32 15.20
CA VAL A 7 -3.13 48.67 15.57
C VAL A 7 -2.29 47.39 15.62
N ILE A 8 -1.20 47.38 14.86
CA ILE A 8 -0.25 46.26 14.83
C ILE A 8 0.96 46.64 15.69
N VAL A 9 1.20 45.87 16.75
CA VAL A 9 2.33 46.05 17.67
C VAL A 9 3.33 44.92 17.47
N SER A 10 4.56 45.24 17.11
CA SER A 10 5.60 44.23 16.90
C SER A 10 6.98 44.71 17.32
N HIS A 11 7.87 43.79 17.68
CA HIS A 11 9.27 44.11 17.92
C HIS A 11 10.00 44.55 16.66
N SER A 12 9.56 44.07 15.49
CA SER A 12 10.20 44.34 14.20
C SER A 12 9.37 45.31 13.38
N GLN A 13 9.93 46.49 13.11
CA GLN A 13 9.31 47.48 12.25
C GLN A 13 9.06 46.94 10.83
N GLN A 14 9.98 46.14 10.30
CA GLN A 14 9.83 45.51 8.98
C GLN A 14 8.68 44.51 8.95
N LEU A 15 8.50 43.72 10.02
CA LEU A 15 7.39 42.77 10.11
C LEU A 15 6.05 43.51 10.19
N ALA A 16 5.92 44.52 11.05
CA ALA A 16 4.70 45.30 11.18
C ALA A 16 4.33 46.01 9.86
N LEU A 17 5.31 46.56 9.14
CA LEU A 17 5.11 47.16 7.82
C LEU A 17 4.63 46.12 6.79
N GLY A 18 5.25 44.94 6.74
CA GLY A 18 4.84 43.87 5.83
C GLY A 18 3.42 43.35 6.12
N VAL A 19 3.06 43.18 7.39
CA VAL A 19 1.70 42.77 7.77
C VAL A 19 0.68 43.86 7.42
N ARG A 20 1.00 45.13 7.67
CA ARG A 20 0.14 46.26 7.28
C ARG A 20 -0.04 46.31 5.76
N GLU A 21 1.02 46.13 4.98
CA GLU A 21 0.95 46.14 3.52
C GLU A 21 -0.01 45.07 3.00
N LEU A 22 0.12 43.84 3.50
CA LEU A 22 -0.79 42.75 3.14
C LEU A 22 -2.24 43.06 3.53
N ALA A 23 -2.46 43.55 4.76
CA ALA A 23 -3.81 43.87 5.23
C ALA A 23 -4.47 44.99 4.41
N VAL A 24 -3.71 46.04 4.07
CA VAL A 24 -4.19 47.16 3.26
C VAL A 24 -4.55 46.71 1.84
N GLN A 25 -3.75 45.84 1.22
CA GLN A 25 -4.04 45.29 -0.12
C GLN A 25 -5.32 44.45 -0.15
N MET A 26 -5.67 43.76 0.95
CA MET A 26 -6.88 42.94 0.99
C MET A 26 -8.17 43.74 1.13
N VAL A 27 -8.11 45.00 1.60
CA VAL A 27 -9.30 45.81 1.91
C VAL A 27 -9.35 47.16 1.19
N ASP A 28 -8.44 47.41 0.24
CA ASP A 28 -8.32 48.67 -0.53
C ASP A 28 -8.36 49.94 0.37
N GLU A 29 -7.56 49.99 1.44
CA GLU A 29 -7.49 51.11 2.40
C GLU A 29 -8.80 51.47 3.14
N ARG A 30 -9.84 50.63 3.10
CA ARG A 30 -11.13 50.91 3.76
C ARG A 30 -11.07 50.89 5.28
N VAL A 31 -10.05 50.27 5.87
CA VAL A 31 -9.87 50.14 7.33
C VAL A 31 -8.63 50.94 7.75
N PRO A 32 -8.73 51.85 8.74
CA PRO A 32 -7.57 52.53 9.30
C PRO A 32 -6.68 51.54 10.06
N ILE A 33 -5.40 51.44 9.66
CA ILE A 33 -4.41 50.55 10.28
C ILE A 33 -3.15 51.35 10.65
N ALA A 34 -2.82 51.41 11.94
CA ALA A 34 -1.58 51.99 12.45
C ALA A 34 -0.59 50.90 12.91
N ILE A 35 0.69 51.25 12.98
CA ILE A 35 1.76 50.37 13.46
C ILE A 35 2.49 51.03 14.62
N ALA A 36 2.91 50.23 15.59
CA ALA A 36 3.87 50.61 16.62
C ALA A 36 4.91 49.50 16.74
N ALA A 37 6.10 49.74 16.19
CA ALA A 37 7.10 48.68 16.10
C ALA A 37 8.54 49.19 16.00
N GLY A 38 9.45 48.45 16.65
CA GLY A 38 10.86 48.81 16.76
C GLY A 38 11.13 49.85 17.85
N ILE A 39 12.41 50.06 18.15
CA ILE A 39 12.90 51.15 18.99
C ILE A 39 13.89 52.01 18.20
N GLU A 40 14.03 53.28 18.56
CA GLU A 40 14.99 54.21 17.94
C GLU A 40 16.43 53.94 18.43
N ASP A 41 16.90 52.71 18.26
CA ASP A 41 18.28 52.28 18.47
C ASP A 41 18.82 51.70 17.16
N SER A 42 19.79 52.39 16.55
CA SER A 42 20.38 51.99 15.27
C SER A 42 21.19 50.70 15.35
N GLU A 43 21.70 50.33 16.53
CA GLU A 43 22.47 49.10 16.71
C GLU A 43 21.56 47.92 17.09
N ASN A 44 20.43 48.18 17.76
CA ASN A 44 19.46 47.15 18.15
C ASN A 44 18.00 47.59 17.89
N PRO A 45 17.56 47.62 16.62
CA PRO A 45 16.26 48.22 16.25
C PRO A 45 15.03 47.38 16.66
N LEU A 46 15.23 46.18 17.22
CA LEU A 46 14.16 45.29 17.64
C LEU A 46 13.71 45.61 19.06
N GLY A 47 12.44 46.03 19.22
CA GLY A 47 11.87 46.36 20.52
C GLY A 47 10.46 46.93 20.41
N THR A 48 9.82 47.18 21.55
CA THR A 48 8.52 47.85 21.61
C THR A 48 8.57 49.03 22.57
N ASP A 49 7.97 50.16 22.17
CA ASP A 49 7.93 51.38 22.95
C ASP A 49 6.48 51.71 23.32
N VAL A 50 6.23 51.89 24.62
CA VAL A 50 4.89 52.16 25.18
C VAL A 50 4.27 53.44 24.63
N MET A 51 5.07 54.49 24.44
CA MET A 51 4.60 55.76 23.92
C MET A 51 4.27 55.67 22.44
N GLN A 52 5.03 54.89 21.66
CA GLN A 52 4.67 54.62 20.26
C GLN A 52 3.37 53.84 20.13
N VAL A 53 3.11 52.85 21.00
CA VAL A 53 1.83 52.12 21.01
C VAL A 53 0.67 53.05 21.36
N CYS A 54 0.84 53.91 22.36
CA CYS A 54 -0.16 54.91 22.73
C CYS A 54 -0.42 55.91 21.58
N GLN A 55 0.63 56.38 20.90
CA GLN A 55 0.49 57.25 19.72
C GLN A 55 -0.22 56.55 18.56
N ALA A 56 0.12 55.30 18.28
CA ALA A 56 -0.53 54.52 17.22
C ALA A 56 -2.03 54.34 17.50
N ILE A 57 -2.42 53.99 18.73
CA ILE A 57 -3.83 53.89 19.14
C ILE A 57 -4.55 55.23 18.96
N ASN A 58 -3.95 56.34 19.39
CA ASN A 58 -4.56 57.66 19.23
C ASN A 58 -4.69 58.09 17.76
N SER A 59 -3.76 57.67 16.90
CA SER A 59 -3.75 58.04 15.48
C SER A 59 -4.91 57.44 14.67
N VAL A 60 -5.43 56.28 15.10
CA VAL A 60 -6.54 55.58 14.46
C VAL A 60 -7.72 55.37 15.41
N PHE A 61 -7.83 56.20 16.45
CA PHE A 61 -8.90 56.03 17.42
C PHE A 61 -10.28 56.22 16.77
N SER A 62 -11.17 55.25 16.98
CA SER A 62 -12.54 55.24 16.46
C SER A 62 -13.53 54.97 17.59
N ASP A 63 -14.66 55.67 17.58
CA ASP A 63 -15.74 55.45 18.55
C ASP A 63 -16.39 54.07 18.47
N HIS A 64 -16.12 53.33 17.39
CA HIS A 64 -16.59 51.96 17.15
C HIS A 64 -15.64 50.87 17.66
N GLY A 65 -14.44 51.27 18.13
CA GLY A 65 -13.46 50.37 18.72
C GLY A 65 -12.13 50.35 17.98
N VAL A 66 -11.07 50.11 18.74
CA VAL A 66 -9.71 49.88 18.22
C VAL A 66 -9.25 48.49 18.64
N LEU A 67 -8.89 47.65 17.68
CA LEU A 67 -8.35 46.31 17.95
C LEU A 67 -6.82 46.32 17.83
N VAL A 68 -6.14 45.96 18.90
CA VAL A 68 -4.68 45.90 18.97
C VAL A 68 -4.23 44.45 18.84
N LEU A 69 -3.47 44.15 17.78
CA LEU A 69 -2.83 42.85 17.55
C LEU A 69 -1.34 42.96 17.86
N MET A 70 -0.81 41.96 18.55
CA MET A 70 0.55 41.97 19.12
C MET A 70 1.29 40.67 18.82
N ASP A 71 2.62 40.72 18.73
CA ASP A 71 3.45 39.52 18.58
C ASP A 71 3.72 38.80 19.92
N LEU A 72 4.98 38.71 20.36
CA LEU A 72 5.41 37.81 21.43
C LEU A 72 6.01 38.62 22.58
N GLY A 73 5.74 38.26 23.84
CA GLY A 73 6.49 38.78 24.98
C GLY A 73 6.26 40.29 25.24
N SER A 74 7.30 41.12 25.11
CA SER A 74 7.29 42.51 25.62
C SER A 74 6.29 43.43 24.91
N ALA A 75 5.85 43.10 23.68
CA ALA A 75 4.80 43.81 22.97
C ALA A 75 3.45 43.78 23.70
N VAL A 76 3.15 42.66 24.38
CA VAL A 76 1.93 42.51 25.19
C VAL A 76 1.98 43.46 26.38
N MET A 77 3.09 43.44 27.11
CA MET A 77 3.29 44.31 28.28
C MET A 77 3.30 45.79 27.89
N SER A 78 3.92 46.14 26.76
CA SER A 78 3.95 47.50 26.24
C SER A 78 2.55 47.99 25.83
N ALA A 79 1.74 47.11 25.23
CA ALA A 79 0.36 47.43 24.88
C ALA A 79 -0.55 47.56 26.12
N GLU A 80 -0.41 46.69 27.12
CA GLU A 80 -1.13 46.81 28.40
C GLU A 80 -0.78 48.11 29.13
N MET A 81 0.51 48.44 29.22
CA MET A 81 0.97 49.67 29.85
C MET A 81 0.53 50.92 29.08
N ALA A 82 0.47 50.86 27.74
CA ALA A 82 -0.01 51.97 26.91
C ALA A 82 -1.49 52.32 27.22
N LEU A 83 -2.32 51.34 27.61
CA LEU A 83 -3.71 51.59 28.01
C LEU A 83 -3.82 52.44 29.28
N GLU A 84 -2.80 52.48 30.14
CA GLU A 84 -2.80 53.33 31.35
C GLU A 84 -2.60 54.81 31.02
N PHE A 85 -2.04 55.12 29.85
CA PHE A 85 -1.85 56.49 29.35
C PHE A 85 -3.04 57.01 28.53
N LEU A 86 -4.05 56.17 28.27
CA LEU A 86 -5.28 56.56 27.59
C LEU A 86 -6.32 57.07 28.59
N SER A 87 -7.19 57.98 28.14
CA SER A 87 -8.32 58.42 28.96
C SER A 87 -9.28 57.25 29.26
N PRO A 88 -10.05 57.29 30.38
CA PRO A 88 -10.98 56.21 30.72
C PRO A 88 -12.01 55.88 29.63
N GLU A 89 -12.46 56.90 28.89
CA GLU A 89 -13.39 56.74 27.77
C GLU A 89 -12.74 56.05 26.56
N GLN A 90 -11.47 56.38 26.26
CA GLN A 90 -10.73 55.73 25.18
C GLN A 90 -10.39 54.29 25.54
N ARG A 91 -9.91 54.03 26.77
CA ARG A 91 -9.54 52.69 27.24
C ARG A 91 -10.70 51.70 27.15
N ALA A 92 -11.93 52.13 27.38
CA ALA A 92 -13.12 51.29 27.28
C ALA A 92 -13.41 50.80 25.84
N LYS A 93 -12.81 51.44 24.83
CA LYS A 93 -13.01 51.14 23.40
C LYS A 93 -11.77 50.51 22.73
N VAL A 94 -10.72 50.22 23.48
CA VAL A 94 -9.50 49.57 22.96
C VAL A 94 -9.46 48.13 23.44
N TYR A 95 -9.26 47.19 22.52
CA TYR A 95 -9.29 45.76 22.78
C TYR A 95 -7.95 45.13 22.38
N LEU A 96 -7.30 44.43 23.32
CA LEU A 96 -6.09 43.67 23.04
C LEU A 96 -6.47 42.26 22.58
N CYS A 97 -5.98 41.84 21.41
CA CYS A 97 -6.31 40.56 20.80
C CYS A 97 -5.19 39.55 20.94
N SER A 98 -5.52 38.33 21.37
CA SER A 98 -4.59 37.21 21.50
C SER A 98 -4.36 36.42 20.21
N ALA A 99 -4.83 36.94 19.07
CA ALA A 99 -4.71 36.28 17.77
C ALA A 99 -3.26 36.32 17.23
N PRO A 100 -2.85 35.34 16.39
CA PRO A 100 -1.56 35.41 15.71
C PRO A 100 -1.43 36.69 14.88
N LEU A 101 -0.27 37.35 14.96
CA LEU A 101 -0.10 38.71 14.42
C LEU A 101 -0.44 38.83 12.93
N VAL A 102 -0.02 37.87 12.09
CA VAL A 102 -0.23 37.97 10.63
C VAL A 102 -1.65 37.56 10.26
N GLU A 103 -2.01 36.30 10.51
CA GLU A 103 -3.31 35.73 10.12
C GLU A 103 -4.47 36.46 10.81
N GLY A 104 -4.32 36.79 12.09
CA GLY A 104 -5.32 37.54 12.87
C GLY A 104 -5.53 38.96 12.35
N THR A 105 -4.47 39.64 11.90
CA THR A 105 -4.61 41.01 11.36
C THR A 105 -5.34 41.01 10.03
N LEU A 106 -5.08 40.02 9.16
CA LEU A 106 -5.79 39.89 7.88
C LEU A 106 -7.28 39.58 8.09
N ALA A 107 -7.58 38.61 8.95
CA ALA A 107 -8.96 38.25 9.30
C ALA A 107 -9.71 39.44 9.93
N ALA A 108 -9.08 40.16 10.86
CA ALA A 108 -9.63 41.36 11.47
C ALA A 108 -9.90 42.46 10.44
N ALA A 109 -8.96 42.72 9.51
CA ALA A 109 -9.11 43.76 8.49
C ALA A 109 -10.27 43.47 7.56
N VAL A 110 -10.40 42.23 7.07
CA VAL A 110 -11.51 41.83 6.21
C VAL A 110 -12.86 41.92 6.95
N SER A 111 -12.93 41.46 8.19
CA SER A 111 -14.14 41.52 9.01
C SER A 111 -14.55 42.96 9.35
N ALA A 112 -13.59 43.83 9.68
CA ALA A 112 -13.83 45.25 9.91
C ALA A 112 -14.28 45.99 8.63
N ALA A 113 -13.70 45.66 7.48
CA ALA A 113 -14.09 46.22 6.18
C ALA A 113 -15.52 45.80 5.77
N ALA A 114 -15.96 44.62 6.21
CA ALA A 114 -17.33 44.13 6.02
C ALA A 114 -18.36 44.84 6.91
N GLY A 115 -17.92 45.65 7.89
CA GLY A 115 -18.79 46.42 8.77
C GLY A 115 -19.30 45.66 10.00
N ASN A 116 -18.64 44.55 10.35
CA ASN A 116 -18.97 43.75 11.53
C ASN A 116 -18.66 44.51 12.83
N ASN A 117 -19.31 44.12 13.94
CA ASN A 117 -19.07 44.77 15.23
C ASN A 117 -17.78 44.26 15.90
N ILE A 118 -17.30 44.97 16.93
CA ILE A 118 -15.98 44.71 17.53
C ILE A 118 -15.83 43.29 18.11
N GLN A 119 -16.90 42.69 18.62
CA GLN A 119 -16.88 41.33 19.16
C GLN A 119 -16.71 40.28 18.05
N GLU A 120 -17.38 40.48 16.92
CA GLU A 120 -17.26 39.62 15.74
C GLU A 120 -15.86 39.73 15.10
N VAL A 121 -15.30 40.96 15.03
CA VAL A 121 -13.95 41.16 14.51
C VAL A 121 -12.90 40.48 15.40
N ILE A 122 -13.06 40.53 16.74
CA ILE A 122 -12.18 39.81 17.68
C ILE A 122 -12.29 38.29 17.49
N ALA A 123 -13.51 37.76 17.39
CA ALA A 123 -13.73 36.32 17.23
C ALA A 123 -13.13 35.79 15.93
N GLU A 124 -13.28 36.53 14.83
CA GLU A 124 -12.71 36.17 13.53
C GLU A 124 -11.17 36.22 13.57
N ALA A 125 -10.60 37.25 14.19
CA ALA A 125 -9.15 37.35 14.37
C ALA A 125 -8.58 36.18 15.17
N GLN A 126 -9.23 35.81 16.29
CA GLN A 126 -8.81 34.68 17.14
C GLN A 126 -8.98 33.34 16.42
N GLY A 127 -10.04 33.19 15.62
CA GLY A 127 -10.29 32.01 14.81
C GLY A 127 -9.38 31.86 13.59
N ALA A 128 -8.61 32.90 13.22
CA ALA A 128 -7.78 32.90 12.02
C ALA A 128 -6.72 31.78 12.01
N LEU A 129 -6.22 31.38 13.19
CA LEU A 129 -5.31 30.23 13.29
C LEU A 129 -6.03 28.92 13.01
N SER A 130 -7.32 28.81 13.30
CA SER A 130 -8.10 27.58 13.14
C SER A 130 -8.12 27.12 11.70
N ALA A 131 -8.15 28.02 10.71
CA ALA A 131 -8.11 27.62 9.30
C ALA A 131 -6.77 26.96 8.95
N LYS A 132 -5.65 27.58 9.35
CA LYS A 132 -4.30 27.06 9.11
C LYS A 132 -4.00 25.83 9.96
N ALA A 133 -4.49 25.80 11.19
CA ALA A 133 -4.42 24.66 12.10
C ALA A 133 -5.26 23.49 11.57
N THR A 134 -6.42 23.75 10.97
CA THR A 134 -7.23 22.74 10.28
C THR A 134 -6.50 22.21 9.04
N MET A 135 -5.87 23.09 8.25
CA MET A 135 -5.03 22.73 7.09
C MET A 135 -3.71 22.04 7.45
N LEU A 136 -3.28 22.12 8.71
CA LEU A 136 -2.08 21.45 9.23
C LEU A 136 -2.44 20.30 10.19
N GLY A 137 -3.73 20.05 10.40
CA GLY A 137 -4.24 19.05 11.35
C GLY A 137 -3.88 19.28 12.83
N VAL A 138 -3.56 20.49 13.27
CA VAL A 138 -3.32 20.84 14.68
C VAL A 138 -4.65 21.23 15.34
N GLN A 139 -5.00 20.65 16.50
CA GLN A 139 -6.14 21.11 17.29
C GLN A 139 -5.75 22.35 18.10
N ASP A 140 -6.46 23.47 17.86
CA ASP A 140 -6.31 24.68 18.68
C ASP A 140 -7.14 24.52 19.97
N HIS A 141 -6.48 24.52 21.14
CA HIS A 141 -7.11 24.30 22.44
C HIS A 141 -7.82 25.54 23.01
N LEU A 142 -7.95 26.61 22.24
CA LEU A 142 -8.53 27.88 22.68
C LEU A 142 -9.92 28.07 22.07
N LYS A 143 -10.98 27.56 22.74
CA LYS A 143 -12.35 28.05 22.51
C LYS A 143 -12.77 28.96 23.67
N PRO A 144 -13.31 30.18 23.43
CA PRO A 144 -13.83 31.04 24.47
C PRO A 144 -15.11 30.46 25.08
N HIS A 145 -15.27 30.65 26.40
CA HIS A 145 -16.47 30.28 27.15
C HIS A 145 -17.74 30.96 26.62
N THR A 146 -18.76 30.19 26.25
CA THR A 146 -20.15 30.65 26.12
C THR A 146 -21.08 29.88 27.06
N CYS A 147 -21.91 30.63 27.78
CA CYS A 147 -22.89 30.20 28.79
C CYS A 147 -23.96 29.20 28.26
N PRO A 148 -24.63 28.43 29.15
CA PRO A 148 -25.39 27.24 28.78
C PRO A 148 -26.81 27.54 28.30
N LEU A 149 -27.26 26.85 27.26
CA LEU A 149 -28.66 26.76 26.85
C LEU A 149 -29.16 25.32 26.98
N VAL A 150 -30.11 25.16 27.90
CA VAL A 150 -31.29 24.29 27.91
C VAL A 150 -31.10 22.80 27.58
N GLN A 151 -31.21 21.98 28.63
CA GLN A 151 -31.44 20.54 28.57
C GLN A 151 -32.79 20.22 27.90
N THR A 152 -32.78 19.31 26.93
CA THR A 152 -33.96 18.53 26.55
C THR A 152 -33.62 17.04 26.55
N GLY A 153 -34.16 16.33 27.54
CA GLY A 153 -34.68 14.96 27.44
C GLY A 153 -33.70 13.82 27.18
N SER A 154 -33.16 13.24 28.25
CA SER A 154 -32.62 11.86 28.24
C SER A 154 -33.78 10.85 28.23
N VAL A 155 -33.94 10.10 27.15
CA VAL A 155 -34.65 8.82 27.16
C VAL A 155 -33.62 7.75 27.51
N SER A 156 -33.84 7.07 28.63
CA SER A 156 -33.04 5.94 29.09
C SER A 156 -33.42 4.68 28.31
N ASP A 157 -32.57 4.24 27.39
CA ASP A 157 -32.68 2.91 26.77
C ASP A 157 -32.00 1.88 27.68
N GLU A 158 -32.80 1.05 28.36
CA GLU A 158 -32.42 0.05 29.38
C GLU A 158 -31.50 -1.10 28.88
N ASN A 159 -31.02 -1.07 27.64
CA ASN A 159 -30.05 -2.03 27.08
C ASN A 159 -28.91 -1.37 26.28
N SER A 160 -28.63 -0.09 26.56
CA SER A 160 -27.49 0.63 25.99
C SER A 160 -26.26 0.49 26.89
N GLN A 161 -25.12 0.13 26.29
CA GLN A 161 -23.83 0.06 26.97
C GLN A 161 -22.83 0.95 26.25
N GLU A 162 -22.02 1.67 27.02
CA GLU A 162 -21.03 2.60 26.49
C GLU A 162 -19.62 2.24 26.94
N MET A 163 -18.64 2.50 26.08
CA MET A 163 -17.25 2.31 26.37
C MET A 163 -16.40 3.44 25.80
N ARG A 164 -15.45 3.94 26.60
CA ARG A 164 -14.47 4.93 26.16
C ARG A 164 -13.11 4.25 25.97
N LEU A 165 -12.49 4.46 24.81
CA LEU A 165 -11.21 3.87 24.47
C LEU A 165 -10.34 4.85 23.68
N THR A 166 -9.09 4.99 24.08
CA THR A 166 -8.10 5.78 23.34
C THR A 166 -7.47 4.92 22.24
N ILE A 167 -7.47 5.42 21.01
CA ILE A 167 -6.75 4.81 19.89
C ILE A 167 -5.26 4.91 20.17
N LYS A 168 -4.56 3.78 20.10
CA LYS A 168 -3.10 3.74 20.23
C LYS A 168 -2.39 3.62 18.89
N ASN A 169 -3.14 3.47 17.79
CA ASN A 169 -2.63 3.29 16.43
C ASN A 169 -2.00 4.55 15.87
N ARG A 170 -0.77 4.44 15.38
CA ARG A 170 0.01 5.56 14.87
C ARG A 170 -0.61 6.24 13.64
N LEU A 171 -1.18 5.47 12.71
CA LEU A 171 -1.93 5.98 11.55
C LEU A 171 -3.43 6.15 11.84
N GLY A 172 -3.90 5.68 13.00
CA GLY A 172 -5.31 5.77 13.40
C GLY A 172 -6.20 4.62 12.87
N LEU A 173 -7.52 4.82 12.88
CA LEU A 173 -8.52 3.96 12.24
C LEU A 173 -8.49 4.12 10.71
N HIS A 174 -7.36 3.80 10.08
CA HIS A 174 -7.22 3.77 8.61
C HIS A 174 -7.84 2.48 8.03
N ALA A 175 -7.78 2.26 6.70
CA ALA A 175 -8.52 1.20 6.01
C ALA A 175 -8.43 -0.23 6.60
N ARG A 176 -7.26 -0.68 7.08
CA ARG A 176 -7.10 -2.04 7.64
C ARG A 176 -7.65 -2.16 9.08
N PRO A 177 -7.29 -1.29 10.04
CA PRO A 177 -7.96 -1.15 11.33
C PRO A 177 -9.47 -0.92 11.19
N ALA A 178 -9.90 -0.04 10.29
CA ALA A 178 -11.31 0.23 10.01
C ALA A 178 -12.03 -0.99 9.44
N ALA A 179 -11.43 -1.73 8.49
CA ALA A 179 -12.00 -2.97 7.96
C ALA A 179 -12.09 -4.05 9.04
N GLN A 180 -11.08 -4.20 9.91
CA GLN A 180 -11.14 -5.14 11.03
C GLN A 180 -12.17 -4.73 12.09
N PHE A 181 -12.28 -3.43 12.35
CA PHE A 181 -13.28 -2.86 13.24
C PHE A 181 -14.69 -3.13 12.73
N VAL A 182 -14.92 -2.87 11.45
CA VAL A 182 -16.19 -3.10 10.75
C VAL A 182 -16.51 -4.59 10.67
N ALA A 183 -15.57 -5.43 10.24
CA ALA A 183 -15.76 -6.87 10.16
C ALA A 183 -16.05 -7.50 11.53
N THR A 184 -15.53 -6.92 12.62
CA THR A 184 -15.82 -7.36 13.98
C THR A 184 -17.18 -6.86 14.45
N ALA A 185 -17.51 -5.60 14.18
CA ALA A 185 -18.81 -5.01 14.52
C ALA A 185 -19.98 -5.72 13.79
N SER A 186 -19.82 -6.02 12.50
CA SER A 186 -20.85 -6.64 11.65
C SER A 186 -21.18 -8.10 11.99
N ARG A 187 -20.44 -8.74 12.90
CA ARG A 187 -20.72 -10.11 13.38
C ARG A 187 -21.83 -10.16 14.43
N TYR A 188 -22.15 -9.03 15.04
CA TYR A 188 -23.10 -8.92 16.15
C TYR A 188 -24.42 -8.31 15.69
N LYS A 189 -25.51 -8.64 16.37
CA LYS A 189 -26.86 -8.12 16.05
C LYS A 189 -27.15 -6.75 16.69
N SER A 190 -26.28 -6.31 17.59
CA SER A 190 -26.40 -5.01 18.27
C SER A 190 -26.06 -3.84 17.34
N GLN A 191 -26.79 -2.74 17.49
CA GLN A 191 -26.44 -1.48 16.84
C GLN A 191 -25.27 -0.85 17.58
N ILE A 192 -24.16 -0.61 16.88
CA ILE A 192 -22.94 -0.09 17.46
C ILE A 192 -22.59 1.23 16.77
N GLN A 193 -22.41 2.27 17.58
CA GLN A 193 -22.02 3.61 17.15
C GLN A 193 -20.67 3.97 17.75
N VAL A 194 -19.89 4.75 16.99
CA VAL A 194 -18.56 5.24 17.38
C VAL A 194 -18.49 6.73 17.18
N GLN A 195 -18.06 7.43 18.21
CA GLN A 195 -17.84 8.85 18.18
C GLN A 195 -16.38 9.13 18.54
N ASN A 196 -15.70 9.98 17.78
CA ASN A 196 -14.39 10.49 18.17
C ASN A 196 -14.59 11.71 19.09
N LEU A 197 -14.46 11.48 20.40
CA LEU A 197 -14.61 12.49 21.45
C LEU A 197 -13.52 13.57 21.35
N THR A 198 -12.32 13.21 20.91
CA THR A 198 -11.20 14.16 20.76
C THR A 198 -11.43 15.13 19.62
N ARG A 199 -12.02 14.71 18.49
CA ARG A 199 -12.38 15.59 17.37
C ARG A 199 -13.78 16.19 17.47
N GLY A 200 -14.61 15.73 18.43
CA GLY A 200 -16.00 16.15 18.54
C GLY A 200 -16.83 15.77 17.33
N THR A 201 -16.55 14.63 16.69
CA THR A 201 -17.34 14.16 15.54
C THR A 201 -18.75 13.75 15.99
N ALA A 202 -19.69 13.67 15.04
CA ALA A 202 -20.95 12.97 15.31
C ALA A 202 -20.69 11.48 15.57
N ALA A 203 -21.62 10.81 16.27
CA ALA A 203 -21.59 9.36 16.41
C ALA A 203 -21.92 8.73 15.04
N VAL A 204 -21.03 7.87 14.55
CA VAL A 204 -21.15 7.19 13.26
C VAL A 204 -21.30 5.68 13.46
N ARG A 205 -21.83 4.96 12.48
CA ARG A 205 -22.02 3.51 12.60
C ARG A 205 -20.71 2.74 12.42
N SER A 206 -20.50 1.73 13.26
CA SER A 206 -19.26 0.92 13.25
C SER A 206 -19.22 -0.16 12.18
N ASP A 207 -20.35 -0.50 11.56
CA ASP A 207 -20.49 -1.53 10.52
C ASP A 207 -20.25 -0.99 9.11
N SER A 208 -19.88 0.30 8.98
CA SER A 208 -19.51 0.93 7.72
C SER A 208 -18.05 1.31 7.67
N ILE A 209 -17.35 0.79 6.66
CA ILE A 209 -15.96 1.14 6.39
C ILE A 209 -15.80 2.61 6.04
N ASN A 210 -16.73 3.19 5.29
CA ASN A 210 -16.65 4.60 4.90
C ASN A 210 -16.84 5.54 6.10
N GLN A 211 -17.81 5.28 6.99
CA GLN A 211 -18.00 6.11 8.18
C GLN A 211 -16.85 5.96 9.19
N VAL A 212 -16.34 4.73 9.36
CA VAL A 212 -15.24 4.47 10.28
C VAL A 212 -13.92 5.05 9.78
N ALA A 213 -13.65 4.98 8.46
CA ALA A 213 -12.47 5.61 7.86
C ALA A 213 -12.53 7.14 7.89
N THR A 214 -13.71 7.73 7.70
CA THR A 214 -13.91 9.20 7.71
C THR A 214 -14.00 9.82 9.11
N LEU A 215 -14.08 9.02 10.19
CA LEU A 215 -13.90 9.51 11.58
C LEU A 215 -12.55 10.21 11.79
N GLY A 216 -11.57 9.93 10.92
CA GLY A 216 -10.22 10.49 10.98
C GLY A 216 -9.63 10.32 12.38
N ALA A 217 -9.87 9.17 12.99
CA ALA A 217 -9.49 8.89 14.35
C ALA A 217 -8.02 8.47 14.37
N ARG A 218 -7.13 9.32 14.88
CA ARG A 218 -5.67 9.18 14.88
C ARG A 218 -5.18 8.65 16.23
N GLN A 219 -3.88 8.36 16.32
CA GLN A 219 -3.22 8.02 17.57
C GLN A 219 -3.53 9.04 18.67
N GLY A 220 -3.90 8.56 19.86
CA GLY A 220 -4.22 9.40 21.01
C GLY A 220 -5.66 9.93 21.05
N HIS A 221 -6.47 9.70 20.02
CA HIS A 221 -7.87 10.11 20.04
C HIS A 221 -8.73 9.18 20.92
N GLU A 222 -9.59 9.75 21.75
CA GLU A 222 -10.60 9.01 22.51
C GLU A 222 -11.85 8.77 21.66
N LEU A 223 -12.25 7.51 21.59
CA LEU A 223 -13.51 7.07 21.01
C LEU A 223 -14.51 6.74 22.11
N LEU A 224 -15.76 7.16 21.92
CA LEU A 224 -16.93 6.62 22.61
C LEU A 224 -17.59 5.60 21.70
N ILE A 225 -17.71 4.36 22.16
CA ILE A 225 -18.41 3.28 21.47
C ILE A 225 -19.67 2.96 22.25
N THR A 226 -20.82 3.11 21.62
CA THR A 226 -22.13 2.83 22.22
C THR A 226 -22.73 1.62 21.49
N ALA A 227 -23.08 0.57 22.23
CA ALA A 227 -23.74 -0.62 21.69
C ALA A 227 -25.11 -0.81 22.33
N THR A 228 -26.13 -1.05 21.50
CA THR A 228 -27.52 -1.25 21.93
C THR A 228 -28.06 -2.53 21.29
N GLY A 229 -28.39 -3.54 22.12
CA GLY A 229 -28.91 -4.84 21.64
C GLY A 229 -28.66 -6.01 22.59
N THR A 230 -29.12 -7.21 22.20
CA THR A 230 -29.09 -8.41 23.06
C THR A 230 -27.68 -9.00 23.25
N ASP A 231 -26.73 -8.65 22.37
CA ASP A 231 -25.33 -9.08 22.40
C ASP A 231 -24.35 -7.89 22.61
N ALA A 232 -24.84 -6.74 23.10
CA ALA A 232 -24.09 -5.49 23.24
C ALA A 232 -22.81 -5.65 24.07
N GLN A 233 -22.86 -6.41 25.18
CA GLN A 233 -21.71 -6.67 26.04
C GLN A 233 -20.63 -7.51 25.33
N ALA A 234 -21.04 -8.48 24.50
CA ALA A 234 -20.12 -9.33 23.76
C ALA A 234 -19.43 -8.54 22.63
N ALA A 235 -20.20 -7.69 21.93
CA ALA A 235 -19.69 -6.82 20.89
C ALA A 235 -18.67 -5.79 21.42
N LEU A 236 -18.99 -5.12 22.53
CA LEU A 236 -18.07 -4.17 23.18
C LEU A 236 -16.80 -4.86 23.69
N THR A 237 -16.90 -6.10 24.18
CA THR A 237 -15.73 -6.86 24.64
C THR A 237 -14.81 -7.23 23.47
N ALA A 238 -15.37 -7.61 22.32
CA ALA A 238 -14.61 -7.91 21.10
C ALA A 238 -13.94 -6.64 20.52
N LEU A 239 -14.66 -5.52 20.45
CA LEU A 239 -14.11 -4.24 19.98
C LEU A 239 -13.05 -3.68 20.93
N LYS A 240 -13.23 -3.86 22.25
CA LYS A 240 -12.22 -3.52 23.25
C LYS A 240 -10.94 -4.31 23.07
N ALA A 241 -11.04 -5.62 22.86
CA ALA A 241 -9.88 -6.47 22.61
C ALA A 241 -9.12 -5.99 21.35
N LEU A 242 -9.85 -5.59 20.31
CA LEU A 242 -9.30 -5.14 19.04
C LEU A 242 -8.58 -3.78 19.12
N ILE A 243 -9.15 -2.80 19.85
CA ILE A 243 -8.51 -1.49 20.09
C ILE A 243 -7.34 -1.59 21.07
N VAL A 244 -7.46 -2.40 22.14
CA VAL A 244 -6.37 -2.62 23.10
C VAL A 244 -5.19 -3.32 22.43
N ASN A 245 -5.45 -4.15 21.43
CA ASN A 245 -4.41 -4.80 20.62
C ASN A 245 -3.91 -3.96 19.43
N ASN A 246 -4.16 -2.65 19.47
CA ASN A 246 -3.69 -1.68 18.48
C ASN A 246 -4.09 -2.01 17.03
N PHE A 247 -5.19 -2.74 16.82
CA PHE A 247 -5.60 -3.24 15.51
C PHE A 247 -4.46 -3.95 14.73
N GLY A 248 -3.39 -4.39 15.43
CA GLY A 248 -2.21 -5.01 14.83
C GLY A 248 -1.11 -4.10 14.26
N GLU A 249 -1.06 -2.81 14.60
CA GLU A 249 -0.02 -1.88 14.10
C GLU A 249 1.15 -1.66 15.10
N ASP A 250 2.36 -1.34 14.61
CA ASP A 250 3.54 -0.98 15.43
C ASP A 250 3.91 0.51 15.40
N ASP A 251 4.57 0.98 16.46
CA ASP A 251 4.69 2.40 16.85
C ASP A 251 5.92 3.16 16.29
N SER A 252 6.52 2.75 15.17
CA SER A 252 7.83 3.30 14.72
C SER A 252 7.77 4.55 13.82
N VAL A 253 8.69 5.50 14.05
CA VAL A 253 8.68 6.88 13.51
C VAL A 253 9.32 6.97 12.14
N VAL A 254 8.61 7.52 11.14
CA VAL A 254 9.20 7.78 9.82
C VAL A 254 8.94 9.23 9.36
N LYS A 255 10.01 9.99 9.06
CA LYS A 255 10.00 11.31 8.38
C LYS A 255 10.18 11.16 6.86
N MET A 256 9.38 11.86 6.06
CA MET A 256 9.35 11.67 4.60
C MET A 256 10.52 12.43 3.96
N ARG A 257 11.17 11.82 2.97
CA ARG A 257 12.17 12.50 2.14
C ARG A 257 11.84 12.25 0.67
N ILE A 258 11.74 13.34 -0.08
CA ILE A 258 11.50 13.37 -1.52
C ILE A 258 12.73 12.78 -2.22
N VAL A 259 12.52 11.75 -3.05
CA VAL A 259 13.54 11.15 -3.90
C VAL A 259 13.52 11.87 -5.25
N THR A 260 14.65 12.47 -5.63
CA THR A 260 14.85 13.09 -6.94
C THR A 260 15.08 12.03 -8.03
N PRO A 261 14.49 12.17 -9.24
CA PRO A 261 14.71 11.26 -10.35
C PRO A 261 16.14 11.33 -10.88
N LYS A 262 16.65 10.18 -11.35
CA LYS A 262 17.97 10.00 -11.97
C LYS A 262 18.02 10.64 -13.36
N GLU A 263 19.16 11.23 -13.72
CA GLU A 263 19.36 12.02 -14.95
C GLU A 263 18.99 11.31 -16.25
N VAL A 264 18.29 12.06 -17.11
CA VAL A 264 17.77 11.70 -18.42
C VAL A 264 18.84 11.89 -19.50
N THR A 265 19.04 10.87 -20.34
CA THR A 265 19.85 11.00 -21.57
C THR A 265 19.05 11.72 -22.67
N ALA A 266 19.76 12.48 -23.50
CA ALA A 266 19.17 13.40 -24.48
C ALA A 266 18.18 12.73 -25.45
N VAL A 267 17.02 13.35 -25.59
CA VAL A 267 15.88 12.95 -26.44
C VAL A 267 16.26 13.03 -27.91
N THR A 268 16.08 11.94 -28.66
CA THR A 268 16.05 11.98 -30.13
C THR A 268 14.65 12.37 -30.64
N GLU A 269 14.58 13.05 -31.79
CA GLU A 269 13.33 13.57 -32.38
C GLU A 269 12.21 12.50 -32.42
N GLY A 270 11.06 12.78 -31.78
CA GLY A 270 9.88 11.91 -31.76
C GLY A 270 9.83 10.86 -30.64
N GLU A 271 10.79 10.87 -29.72
CA GLU A 271 10.86 9.97 -28.56
C GLU A 271 10.04 10.49 -27.38
N LEU A 272 9.18 9.63 -26.83
CA LEU A 272 8.44 9.85 -25.60
C LEU A 272 9.10 9.05 -24.48
N LEU A 273 9.37 9.73 -23.36
CA LEU A 273 9.96 9.13 -22.17
C LEU A 273 8.86 8.83 -21.15
N GLY A 274 8.96 7.66 -20.54
CA GLY A 274 8.14 7.23 -19.41
C GLY A 274 8.95 6.37 -18.44
N ILE A 275 8.23 5.66 -17.59
CA ILE A 275 8.74 4.77 -16.55
C ILE A 275 8.67 3.33 -17.05
N ALA A 276 9.81 2.65 -17.07
CA ALA A 276 9.88 1.22 -17.38
C ALA A 276 9.15 0.39 -16.30
N ALA A 277 8.13 -0.36 -16.69
CA ALA A 277 7.35 -1.19 -15.78
C ALA A 277 7.52 -2.70 -16.07
N SER A 278 7.49 -3.08 -17.36
CA SER A 278 7.64 -4.47 -17.79
C SER A 278 8.50 -4.54 -19.05
N PRO A 279 9.56 -5.37 -19.09
CA PRO A 279 10.53 -5.41 -20.18
C PRO A 279 9.97 -6.03 -21.46
N GLY A 280 10.59 -5.70 -22.59
CA GLY A 280 10.26 -6.25 -23.91
C GLY A 280 9.97 -5.15 -24.94
N ILE A 281 9.75 -5.56 -26.20
CA ILE A 281 9.54 -4.62 -27.31
C ILE A 281 8.22 -4.93 -28.00
N ALA A 282 7.33 -3.95 -27.98
CA ALA A 282 6.04 -4.01 -28.66
C ALA A 282 6.06 -3.10 -29.88
N ILE A 283 5.65 -3.60 -31.03
CA ILE A 283 5.46 -2.82 -32.26
C ILE A 283 4.12 -3.22 -32.83
N ALA A 284 3.13 -2.33 -32.73
CA ALA A 284 1.76 -2.64 -33.11
C ALA A 284 0.95 -1.37 -33.40
N PRO A 285 -0.19 -1.51 -34.09
CA PRO A 285 -1.19 -0.46 -34.10
C PRO A 285 -1.68 -0.15 -32.69
N VAL A 286 -1.93 1.12 -32.44
CA VAL A 286 -2.51 1.61 -31.19
C VAL A 286 -4.00 1.33 -31.14
N VAL A 287 -4.47 0.91 -29.97
CA VAL A 287 -5.89 0.93 -29.61
C VAL A 287 -6.04 1.75 -28.33
N HIS A 288 -6.87 2.78 -28.41
CA HIS A 288 -7.28 3.56 -27.25
C HIS A 288 -8.20 2.74 -26.38
N TYR A 289 -7.75 2.53 -25.16
CA TYR A 289 -8.60 2.14 -24.07
C TYR A 289 -9.05 3.41 -23.34
N GLY A 290 -10.17 3.94 -23.81
CA GLY A 290 -10.91 4.98 -23.12
C GLY A 290 -12.00 4.33 -22.29
N SER A 291 -12.07 4.68 -21.01
CA SER A 291 -13.30 4.47 -20.23
C SER A 291 -14.42 5.19 -21.00
N VAL A 292 -15.40 4.45 -21.54
CA VAL A 292 -16.55 5.07 -22.21
C VAL A 292 -17.19 6.00 -21.19
N PRO A 293 -17.31 7.31 -21.47
CA PRO A 293 -17.94 8.23 -20.52
C PRO A 293 -19.35 7.72 -20.26
N ILE A 294 -19.58 7.33 -19.01
CA ILE A 294 -20.88 6.81 -18.58
C ILE A 294 -21.81 8.01 -18.49
N HIS A 295 -22.66 8.18 -19.50
CA HIS A 295 -23.69 9.22 -19.49
C HIS A 295 -24.91 8.73 -18.72
N ILE A 296 -25.05 9.21 -17.48
CA ILE A 296 -26.21 8.92 -16.65
C ILE A 296 -27.27 9.97 -16.91
N THR A 297 -28.45 9.55 -17.36
CA THR A 297 -29.63 10.42 -17.41
C THR A 297 -30.41 10.25 -16.12
N GLN A 298 -30.48 11.31 -15.33
CA GLN A 298 -31.31 11.32 -14.12
C GLN A 298 -32.78 11.43 -14.52
N TYR A 299 -33.62 10.49 -14.04
CA TYR A 299 -35.07 10.55 -14.21
C TYR A 299 -35.79 10.19 -12.91
N ASN A 300 -37.05 10.63 -12.81
CA ASN A 300 -37.90 10.36 -11.67
C ASN A 300 -38.53 8.96 -11.78
N VAL A 301 -38.46 8.18 -10.71
CA VAL A 301 -38.89 6.78 -10.65
C VAL A 301 -40.26 6.67 -9.99
N GLU A 302 -41.20 6.01 -10.65
CA GLU A 302 -42.53 5.71 -10.06
C GLU A 302 -42.51 4.47 -9.18
N ASN A 303 -41.71 3.45 -9.54
CA ASN A 303 -41.59 2.20 -8.78
C ASN A 303 -40.19 2.01 -8.20
N VAL A 304 -39.99 2.57 -7.01
CA VAL A 304 -38.72 2.58 -6.28
C VAL A 304 -38.23 1.18 -5.89
N GLU A 305 -39.14 0.21 -5.67
CA GLU A 305 -38.75 -1.15 -5.30
C GLU A 305 -38.12 -1.93 -6.46
N ILE A 306 -38.62 -1.73 -7.69
CA ILE A 306 -38.04 -2.34 -8.90
C ILE A 306 -36.63 -1.82 -9.15
N GLU A 307 -36.42 -0.51 -9.01
CA GLU A 307 -35.09 0.10 -9.16
C GLU A 307 -34.11 -0.39 -8.07
N TRP A 308 -34.57 -0.52 -6.82
CA TRP A 308 -33.77 -1.08 -5.74
C TRP A 308 -33.37 -2.53 -6.01
N HIS A 309 -34.29 -3.37 -6.47
CA HIS A 309 -33.98 -4.75 -6.85
C HIS A 309 -33.02 -4.83 -8.06
N ARG A 310 -33.15 -3.92 -9.04
CA ARG A 310 -32.21 -3.83 -10.19
C ARG A 310 -30.79 -3.51 -9.72
N LEU A 311 -30.64 -2.60 -8.77
CA LEU A 311 -29.35 -2.27 -8.16
C LEU A 311 -28.76 -3.47 -7.41
N GLN A 312 -29.55 -4.12 -6.55
CA GLN A 312 -29.09 -5.28 -5.79
C GLN A 312 -28.62 -6.43 -6.71
N ALA A 313 -29.35 -6.69 -7.79
CA ALA A 313 -28.96 -7.69 -8.78
C ALA A 313 -27.63 -7.31 -9.46
N SER A 314 -27.46 -6.03 -9.79
CA SER A 314 -26.23 -5.52 -10.45
C SER A 314 -25.01 -5.59 -9.53
N ILE A 315 -25.19 -5.28 -8.24
CA ILE A 315 -24.15 -5.44 -7.22
C ILE A 315 -23.76 -6.92 -7.07
N GLN A 316 -24.73 -7.84 -7.10
CA GLN A 316 -24.44 -9.26 -7.01
C GLN A 316 -23.63 -9.78 -8.21
N VAL A 317 -23.94 -9.31 -9.42
CA VAL A 317 -23.14 -9.60 -10.62
C VAL A 317 -21.74 -9.00 -10.49
N ALA A 318 -21.61 -7.76 -9.99
CA ALA A 318 -20.32 -7.13 -9.75
C ALA A 318 -19.45 -7.93 -8.77
N LYS A 319 -20.05 -8.45 -7.67
CA LYS A 319 -19.37 -9.32 -6.71
C LYS A 319 -18.86 -10.60 -7.37
N GLN A 320 -19.69 -11.27 -8.17
CA GLN A 320 -19.29 -12.48 -8.89
C GLN A 320 -18.12 -12.22 -9.84
N GLU A 321 -18.14 -11.10 -10.58
CA GLU A 321 -17.03 -10.71 -11.43
C GLU A 321 -15.76 -10.41 -10.64
N VAL A 322 -15.85 -9.74 -9.48
CA VAL A 322 -14.70 -9.43 -8.62
C VAL A 322 -14.15 -10.72 -8.00
N GLN A 323 -15.00 -11.66 -7.58
CA GLN A 323 -14.57 -12.98 -7.08
C GLN A 323 -13.88 -13.80 -8.17
N ALA A 324 -14.35 -13.73 -9.42
CA ALA A 324 -13.68 -14.36 -10.55
C ALA A 324 -12.30 -13.73 -10.81
N LEU A 325 -12.16 -12.40 -10.69
CA LEU A 325 -10.87 -11.72 -10.79
C LEU A 325 -9.94 -12.05 -9.62
N LEU A 326 -10.47 -12.09 -8.39
CA LEU A 326 -9.77 -12.48 -7.17
C LEU A 326 -9.15 -13.87 -7.31
N SER A 327 -9.94 -14.85 -7.81
CA SER A 327 -9.42 -16.21 -8.06
C SER A 327 -8.30 -16.27 -9.11
N HIS A 328 -8.25 -15.31 -10.04
CA HIS A 328 -7.14 -15.14 -10.98
C HIS A 328 -5.96 -14.36 -10.37
N ALA A 329 -6.23 -13.38 -9.50
CA ALA A 329 -5.23 -12.53 -8.86
C ALA A 329 -4.40 -13.29 -7.82
N TYR A 330 -5.02 -14.25 -7.10
CA TYR A 330 -4.30 -15.18 -6.23
C TYR A 330 -3.29 -16.06 -6.98
N LEU A 331 -3.40 -16.21 -8.32
CA LEU A 331 -2.39 -16.88 -9.15
C LEU A 331 -1.13 -16.01 -9.37
N LEU A 332 -1.24 -14.70 -9.16
CA LEU A 332 -0.20 -13.70 -9.43
C LEU A 332 0.56 -13.30 -8.15
N GLY A 333 -0.10 -13.30 -6.98
CA GLY A 333 0.52 -13.07 -5.66
C GLY A 333 -0.47 -12.64 -4.56
N ASP A 334 -0.04 -12.73 -3.29
CA ASP A 334 -0.87 -12.42 -2.11
C ASP A 334 -1.15 -10.91 -1.96
N ALA A 335 -0.24 -10.05 -2.44
CA ALA A 335 -0.40 -8.59 -2.35
C ALA A 335 -1.45 -8.08 -3.35
N GLU A 336 -1.56 -8.74 -4.50
CA GLU A 336 -2.47 -8.43 -5.59
C GLU A 336 -3.91 -8.85 -5.27
N ALA A 337 -4.08 -9.94 -4.53
CA ALA A 337 -5.42 -10.42 -4.13
C ALA A 337 -6.08 -9.54 -3.07
N ALA A 338 -5.29 -8.97 -2.14
CA ALA A 338 -5.78 -8.06 -1.10
C ALA A 338 -6.48 -6.80 -1.66
N ILE A 339 -6.23 -6.46 -2.92
CA ILE A 339 -6.92 -5.37 -3.64
C ILE A 339 -8.40 -5.74 -3.86
N PHE A 340 -8.64 -6.92 -4.40
CA PHE A 340 -9.99 -7.37 -4.72
C PHE A 340 -10.80 -7.73 -3.46
N ASP A 341 -10.13 -8.11 -2.36
CA ASP A 341 -10.79 -8.24 -1.06
C ASP A 341 -11.35 -6.90 -0.56
N ALA A 342 -10.57 -5.82 -0.69
CA ALA A 342 -11.07 -4.47 -0.39
C ALA A 342 -12.25 -4.10 -1.31
N HIS A 343 -12.22 -4.53 -2.57
CA HIS A 343 -13.33 -4.28 -3.49
C HIS A 343 -14.63 -4.95 -3.06
N LEU A 344 -14.56 -6.17 -2.54
CA LEU A 344 -15.73 -6.88 -2.01
C LEU A 344 -16.31 -6.17 -0.77
N LEU A 345 -15.44 -5.67 0.12
CA LEU A 345 -15.87 -4.94 1.31
C LEU A 345 -16.64 -3.65 0.96
N PHE A 346 -16.20 -2.90 -0.05
CA PHE A 346 -16.93 -1.70 -0.49
C PHE A 346 -18.32 -2.04 -1.08
N LEU A 347 -18.44 -3.14 -1.82
CA LEU A 347 -19.73 -3.62 -2.34
C LEU A 347 -20.68 -4.11 -1.24
N GLU A 348 -20.15 -4.35 -0.03
CA GLU A 348 -20.89 -4.83 1.13
C GLU A 348 -21.15 -3.76 2.19
N ASP A 349 -20.65 -2.54 2.01
CA ASP A 349 -20.78 -1.47 3.00
C ASP A 349 -22.27 -1.08 3.21
N PRO A 350 -22.85 -1.37 4.39
CA PRO A 350 -24.26 -1.13 4.65
C PRO A 350 -24.62 0.36 4.60
N VAL A 351 -23.71 1.28 4.95
CA VAL A 351 -24.01 2.73 4.87
C VAL A 351 -24.05 3.21 3.44
N LEU A 352 -23.14 2.73 2.59
CA LEU A 352 -23.17 3.07 1.17
C LEU A 352 -24.49 2.60 0.56
N LEU A 353 -24.90 1.36 0.85
CA LEU A 353 -26.17 0.80 0.41
C LEU A 353 -27.40 1.54 0.99
N GLU A 354 -27.38 1.92 2.27
CA GLU A 354 -28.44 2.71 2.91
C GLU A 354 -28.56 4.11 2.32
N SER A 355 -27.43 4.78 2.03
CA SER A 355 -27.42 6.11 1.39
C SER A 355 -27.98 6.06 -0.03
N VAL A 356 -27.59 5.04 -0.82
CA VAL A 356 -28.16 4.82 -2.16
C VAL A 356 -29.64 4.49 -2.07
N ARG A 357 -30.05 3.64 -1.12
CA ARG A 357 -31.46 3.34 -0.87
C ARG A 357 -32.25 4.60 -0.55
N LYS A 358 -31.71 5.49 0.29
CA LYS A 358 -32.35 6.76 0.65
C LYS A 358 -32.57 7.65 -0.57
N GLN A 359 -31.58 7.77 -1.45
CA GLN A 359 -31.70 8.53 -2.70
C GLN A 359 -32.80 7.96 -3.61
N ILE A 360 -32.93 6.63 -3.71
CA ILE A 360 -33.96 5.98 -4.53
C ILE A 360 -35.36 6.13 -3.90
N PHE A 361 -35.52 5.82 -2.61
CA PHE A 361 -36.85 5.78 -1.97
C PHE A 361 -37.39 7.16 -1.57
N GLU A 362 -36.53 8.10 -1.14
CA GLU A 362 -36.98 9.42 -0.70
C GLU A 362 -36.98 10.43 -1.86
N LYS A 363 -35.92 10.46 -2.66
CA LYS A 363 -35.79 11.43 -3.77
C LYS A 363 -36.30 10.91 -5.10
N HIS A 364 -36.74 9.65 -5.16
CA HIS A 364 -37.32 9.01 -6.35
C HIS A 364 -36.36 9.05 -7.56
N ILE A 365 -35.05 8.93 -7.32
CA ILE A 365 -34.02 8.95 -8.37
C ILE A 365 -33.74 7.52 -8.84
N ASN A 366 -33.44 7.34 -10.13
CA ASN A 366 -33.05 6.06 -10.72
C ASN A 366 -31.74 5.48 -10.16
N ALA A 367 -31.59 4.16 -10.22
CA ALA A 367 -30.49 3.44 -9.58
C ALA A 367 -29.09 3.92 -10.00
N GLU A 368 -28.88 4.25 -11.28
CA GLU A 368 -27.59 4.73 -11.80
C GLU A 368 -27.19 6.07 -11.18
N ALA A 369 -28.12 7.04 -11.19
CA ALA A 369 -27.86 8.38 -10.67
C ALA A 369 -27.70 8.38 -9.15
N ALA A 370 -28.51 7.57 -8.45
CA ALA A 370 -28.39 7.39 -7.00
C ALA A 370 -27.05 6.76 -6.60
N TRP A 371 -26.60 5.73 -7.32
CA TRP A 371 -25.32 5.07 -7.06
C TRP A 371 -24.13 5.99 -7.35
N GLN A 372 -24.10 6.64 -8.52
CA GLN A 372 -23.02 7.57 -8.88
C GLN A 372 -22.90 8.71 -7.87
N ALA A 373 -24.02 9.32 -7.48
CA ALA A 373 -24.01 10.44 -6.53
C ALA A 373 -23.41 10.04 -5.17
N VAL A 374 -23.73 8.85 -4.67
CA VAL A 374 -23.17 8.35 -3.40
C VAL A 374 -21.70 7.96 -3.54
N VAL A 375 -21.31 7.32 -4.63
CA VAL A 375 -19.90 7.00 -4.88
C VAL A 375 -19.06 8.27 -4.99
N ASP A 376 -19.56 9.31 -5.68
CA ASP A 376 -18.87 10.59 -5.79
C ASP A 376 -18.80 11.33 -4.45
N GLU A 377 -19.87 11.29 -3.65
CA GLU A 377 -19.88 11.87 -2.30
C GLU A 377 -18.83 11.21 -1.40
N VAL A 378 -18.77 9.88 -1.44
CA VAL A 378 -17.76 9.13 -0.68
C VAL A 378 -16.36 9.42 -1.25
N ALA A 379 -16.14 9.33 -2.55
CA ALA A 379 -14.83 9.62 -3.17
C ALA A 379 -14.33 11.04 -2.82
N ASN A 380 -15.18 12.06 -2.90
CA ASN A 380 -14.85 13.43 -2.51
C ASN A 380 -14.49 13.55 -1.03
N SER A 381 -15.14 12.78 -0.15
CA SER A 381 -14.82 12.76 1.28
C SER A 381 -13.42 12.18 1.56
N TYR A 382 -12.95 11.26 0.72
CA TYR A 382 -11.60 10.71 0.80
C TYR A 382 -10.54 11.63 0.17
N ASP A 383 -10.86 12.33 -0.92
CA ASP A 383 -9.94 13.30 -1.56
C ASP A 383 -9.60 14.49 -0.63
N GLN A 384 -10.48 14.80 0.32
CA GLN A 384 -10.24 15.81 1.36
C GLN A 384 -9.34 15.32 2.50
N LEU A 385 -8.91 14.05 2.49
CA LEU A 385 -7.99 13.49 3.48
C LEU A 385 -6.53 13.72 3.04
N GLU A 386 -5.67 14.11 3.99
CA GLU A 386 -4.25 14.40 3.77
C GLU A 386 -3.36 13.15 3.57
N ASP A 387 -3.93 11.94 3.64
CA ASP A 387 -3.19 10.68 3.61
C ASP A 387 -3.13 10.08 2.20
N THR A 388 -1.95 10.13 1.59
CA THR A 388 -1.65 9.54 0.27
C THR A 388 -2.05 8.07 0.14
N TYR A 389 -1.99 7.28 1.22
CA TYR A 389 -2.41 5.88 1.17
C TYR A 389 -3.93 5.72 1.04
N LEU A 390 -4.70 6.58 1.71
CA LEU A 390 -6.17 6.60 1.59
C LEU A 390 -6.61 7.20 0.25
N GLN A 391 -5.82 8.12 -0.32
CA GLN A 391 -6.04 8.66 -1.66
C GLN A 391 -5.85 7.59 -2.76
N GLU A 392 -4.87 6.69 -2.62
CA GLU A 392 -4.71 5.55 -3.55
C GLU A 392 -5.93 4.60 -3.53
N ARG A 393 -6.68 4.54 -2.42
CA ARG A 393 -7.91 3.73 -2.30
C ARG A 393 -9.17 4.40 -2.87
N VAL A 394 -9.13 5.71 -3.13
CA VAL A 394 -10.22 6.38 -3.87
C VAL A 394 -10.35 5.78 -5.27
N ALA A 395 -9.21 5.47 -5.90
CA ALA A 395 -9.19 4.82 -7.19
C ALA A 395 -9.92 3.46 -7.17
N ASP A 396 -9.76 2.67 -6.10
CA ASP A 396 -10.45 1.39 -5.91
C ASP A 396 -11.97 1.58 -5.76
N LEU A 397 -12.41 2.53 -4.92
CA LEU A 397 -13.83 2.86 -4.75
C LEU A 397 -14.46 3.30 -6.08
N VAL A 398 -13.76 4.15 -6.82
CA VAL A 398 -14.21 4.65 -8.13
C VAL A 398 -14.24 3.53 -9.18
N ASP A 399 -13.28 2.60 -9.18
CA ASP A 399 -13.29 1.41 -10.06
C ASP A 399 -14.55 0.57 -9.83
N ILE A 400 -14.82 0.23 -8.56
CA ILE A 400 -16.02 -0.54 -8.17
C ILE A 400 -17.30 0.21 -8.52
N GLY A 401 -17.32 1.52 -8.26
CA GLY A 401 -18.43 2.40 -8.60
C GLY A 401 -18.78 2.32 -10.08
N LYS A 402 -17.77 2.48 -10.95
CA LYS A 402 -17.91 2.35 -12.40
C LYS A 402 -18.33 0.94 -12.83
N ARG A 403 -17.82 -0.10 -12.17
CA ARG A 403 -18.19 -1.50 -12.45
C ARG A 403 -19.70 -1.74 -12.26
N VAL A 404 -20.26 -1.27 -11.15
CA VAL A 404 -21.70 -1.42 -10.86
C VAL A 404 -22.53 -0.61 -11.85
N LEU A 405 -22.12 0.61 -12.20
CA LEU A 405 -22.80 1.46 -13.19
C LEU A 405 -22.84 0.84 -14.58
N ARG A 406 -21.74 0.21 -15.01
CA ARG A 406 -21.69 -0.52 -16.27
C ARG A 406 -22.74 -1.62 -16.32
N ILE A 407 -22.85 -2.42 -15.25
CA ILE A 407 -23.81 -3.52 -15.15
C ILE A 407 -25.25 -2.99 -15.15
N LEU A 408 -25.51 -1.92 -14.40
CA LEU A 408 -26.83 -1.27 -14.35
C LEU A 408 -27.31 -0.78 -15.72
N LEU A 409 -26.42 -0.19 -16.50
CA LEU A 409 -26.72 0.31 -17.85
C LEU A 409 -26.88 -0.80 -18.89
N GLY A 410 -26.72 -2.07 -18.50
CA GLY A 410 -26.75 -3.21 -19.42
C GLY A 410 -25.60 -3.19 -20.41
N ASN A 411 -24.57 -2.38 -20.16
CA ASN A 411 -23.37 -2.37 -20.96
C ASN A 411 -22.63 -3.68 -20.70
N ALA A 412 -22.34 -4.42 -21.76
CA ALA A 412 -21.39 -5.53 -21.68
C ALA A 412 -20.09 -5.03 -21.02
N PRO A 413 -19.28 -5.92 -20.40
CA PRO A 413 -17.87 -5.59 -20.18
C PRO A 413 -17.35 -4.89 -21.43
N ALA A 414 -16.53 -3.86 -21.27
CA ALA A 414 -15.70 -3.43 -22.39
C ALA A 414 -14.80 -4.63 -22.71
N ASN A 415 -15.33 -5.60 -23.45
CA ASN A 415 -14.55 -6.49 -24.25
C ASN A 415 -13.91 -5.53 -25.23
N LEU A 416 -12.70 -5.13 -24.90
CA LEU A 416 -11.69 -4.91 -25.90
C LEU A 416 -11.70 -6.17 -26.76
N GLU A 417 -12.58 -6.23 -27.75
CA GLU A 417 -12.42 -7.12 -28.90
C GLU A 417 -11.25 -6.55 -29.71
N ILE A 418 -10.07 -6.58 -29.09
CA ILE A 418 -8.80 -6.45 -29.77
C ILE A 418 -8.70 -7.72 -30.58
N THR A 419 -9.20 -7.62 -31.82
CA THR A 419 -9.21 -8.71 -32.79
C THR A 419 -7.85 -8.86 -33.48
N THR A 420 -6.95 -7.90 -33.26
CA THR A 420 -5.61 -7.83 -33.85
C THR A 420 -4.58 -7.41 -32.82
N PRO A 421 -3.37 -7.99 -32.81
CA PRO A 421 -2.29 -7.61 -31.89
C PRO A 421 -2.05 -6.10 -31.83
N SER A 422 -2.27 -5.47 -30.68
CA SER A 422 -2.28 -4.00 -30.53
C SER A 422 -1.54 -3.52 -29.28
N ILE A 423 -1.11 -2.25 -29.28
CA ILE A 423 -0.62 -1.54 -28.09
C ILE A 423 -1.78 -0.77 -27.49
N VAL A 424 -2.07 -1.03 -26.20
CA VAL A 424 -3.12 -0.34 -25.47
C VAL A 424 -2.61 1.00 -24.98
N LEU A 425 -3.28 2.08 -25.40
CA LEU A 425 -3.10 3.41 -24.83
C LEU A 425 -4.23 3.72 -23.86
N ALA A 426 -3.90 4.10 -22.64
CA ALA A 426 -4.89 4.54 -21.66
C ALA A 426 -4.41 5.75 -20.86
N THR A 427 -5.33 6.50 -20.28
CA THR A 427 -4.95 7.52 -19.28
C THR A 427 -4.35 6.83 -18.06
N ASP A 428 -5.03 5.79 -17.61
CA ASP A 428 -4.64 4.88 -16.53
C ASP A 428 -5.31 3.52 -16.79
N LEU A 429 -4.78 2.46 -16.20
CA LEU A 429 -5.42 1.14 -16.19
C LEU A 429 -5.67 0.72 -14.75
N THR A 430 -6.90 0.32 -14.46
CA THR A 430 -7.20 -0.25 -13.14
C THR A 430 -6.59 -1.67 -13.04
N PRO A 431 -6.35 -2.18 -11.82
CA PRO A 431 -5.94 -3.57 -11.63
C PRO A 431 -6.92 -4.55 -12.28
N SER A 432 -8.22 -4.23 -12.18
CA SER A 432 -9.32 -4.95 -12.83
C SER A 432 -9.18 -5.05 -14.35
N ASP A 433 -8.84 -3.95 -15.01
CA ASP A 433 -8.71 -3.89 -16.46
C ASP A 433 -7.47 -4.63 -16.92
N THR A 434 -6.35 -4.44 -16.20
CA THR A 434 -5.07 -5.05 -16.53
C THR A 434 -5.13 -6.58 -16.42
N ALA A 435 -5.81 -7.12 -15.39
CA ALA A 435 -5.96 -8.56 -15.20
C ALA A 435 -6.84 -9.23 -16.27
N ARG A 436 -7.67 -8.47 -17.00
CA ARG A 436 -8.54 -8.99 -18.08
C ARG A 436 -7.88 -8.97 -19.45
N LEU A 437 -6.70 -8.35 -19.58
CA LEU A 437 -6.01 -8.26 -20.86
C LEU A 437 -5.55 -9.65 -21.32
N ASP A 438 -5.86 -9.99 -22.57
CA ASP A 438 -5.35 -11.19 -23.20
C ASP A 438 -3.93 -10.89 -23.76
N PRO A 439 -2.87 -11.52 -23.24
CA PRO A 439 -1.50 -11.28 -23.69
C PRO A 439 -1.25 -11.74 -25.14
N THR A 440 -2.17 -12.49 -25.76
CA THR A 440 -2.06 -12.83 -27.20
C THR A 440 -2.51 -11.70 -28.12
N GLN A 441 -3.36 -10.79 -27.64
CA GLN A 441 -3.90 -9.67 -28.40
C GLN A 441 -3.32 -8.33 -27.94
N VAL A 442 -3.00 -8.20 -26.65
CA VAL A 442 -2.37 -7.00 -26.08
C VAL A 442 -0.88 -7.24 -26.01
N ILE A 443 -0.15 -6.73 -26.99
CA ILE A 443 1.30 -6.95 -27.08
C ILE A 443 2.12 -5.83 -26.45
N GLY A 444 1.47 -4.77 -25.94
CA GLY A 444 2.11 -3.72 -25.15
C GLY A 444 1.09 -2.80 -24.47
N ILE A 445 1.51 -2.17 -23.37
CA ILE A 445 0.70 -1.23 -22.59
C ILE A 445 1.47 0.08 -22.45
N CYS A 446 0.79 1.20 -22.70
CA CYS A 446 1.32 2.53 -22.45
C CYS A 446 0.28 3.43 -21.80
N THR A 447 0.62 4.01 -20.65
CA THR A 447 -0.29 4.87 -19.90
C THR A 447 0.31 6.23 -19.59
N THR A 448 -0.55 7.23 -19.41
CA THR A 448 -0.11 8.58 -19.03
C THR A 448 0.11 8.75 -17.53
N LEU A 449 -0.59 7.96 -16.73
CA LEU A 449 -0.47 7.89 -15.28
C LEU A 449 0.06 6.52 -14.86
N GLY A 450 0.52 6.40 -13.63
CA GLY A 450 1.00 5.15 -13.05
C GLY A 450 2.47 5.19 -12.64
N SER A 451 2.80 4.38 -11.65
CA SER A 451 4.15 4.20 -11.12
C SER A 451 4.63 2.78 -11.39
N ALA A 452 5.96 2.55 -11.42
CA ALA A 452 6.52 1.20 -11.58
C ALA A 452 6.09 0.23 -10.44
N THR A 453 5.64 0.78 -9.32
CA THR A 453 5.16 0.05 -8.14
C THR A 453 3.63 -0.04 -8.08
N SER A 454 2.90 0.55 -9.04
CA SER A 454 1.45 0.44 -9.09
C SER A 454 1.01 -1.00 -9.34
N HIS A 455 -0.12 -1.39 -8.78
CA HIS A 455 -0.63 -2.74 -8.88
C HIS A 455 -0.85 -3.19 -10.35
N SER A 456 -1.29 -2.27 -11.21
CA SER A 456 -1.40 -2.50 -12.66
C SER A 456 -0.04 -2.78 -13.32
N ALA A 457 1.03 -2.12 -12.89
CA ALA A 457 2.39 -2.36 -13.38
C ALA A 457 2.89 -3.79 -13.05
N ILE A 458 2.57 -4.26 -11.85
CA ILE A 458 2.97 -5.59 -11.36
C ILE A 458 2.22 -6.68 -12.15
N ILE A 459 0.90 -6.54 -12.30
CA ILE A 459 0.07 -7.49 -13.08
C ILE A 459 0.56 -7.58 -14.53
N ALA A 460 0.85 -6.44 -15.16
CA ALA A 460 1.35 -6.41 -16.54
C ALA A 460 2.70 -7.14 -16.71
N ARG A 461 3.60 -7.03 -15.70
CA ARG A 461 4.87 -7.76 -15.68
C ARG A 461 4.67 -9.27 -15.59
N THR A 462 3.74 -9.73 -14.75
CA THR A 462 3.45 -11.15 -14.60
C THR A 462 2.81 -11.75 -15.85
N LEU A 463 1.98 -10.98 -16.55
CA LEU A 463 1.43 -11.34 -17.87
C LEU A 463 2.49 -11.32 -18.99
N GLY A 464 3.68 -10.77 -18.73
CA GLY A 464 4.77 -10.67 -19.71
C GLY A 464 4.51 -9.62 -20.80
N ILE A 465 3.64 -8.64 -20.55
CA ILE A 465 3.29 -7.60 -21.52
C ILE A 465 4.25 -6.41 -21.36
N PRO A 466 5.01 -6.00 -22.39
CA PRO A 466 5.87 -4.83 -22.35
C PRO A 466 5.09 -3.57 -21.95
N THR A 467 5.56 -2.84 -20.93
CA THR A 467 4.78 -1.75 -20.33
C THR A 467 5.64 -0.52 -20.02
N VAL A 468 5.17 0.64 -20.48
CA VAL A 468 5.74 1.97 -20.15
C VAL A 468 4.64 2.85 -19.56
N LEU A 469 4.89 3.40 -18.38
CA LEU A 469 3.91 4.21 -17.64
C LEU A 469 4.36 5.67 -17.59
N GLY A 470 3.47 6.59 -17.24
CA GLY A 470 3.85 7.99 -17.01
C GLY A 470 4.29 8.75 -18.27
N VAL A 471 3.78 8.38 -19.44
CA VAL A 471 4.12 9.03 -20.72
C VAL A 471 3.32 10.33 -20.91
N ASP A 472 3.89 11.33 -21.58
CA ASP A 472 3.23 12.62 -21.85
C ASP A 472 1.81 12.44 -22.45
N ALA A 473 0.84 13.18 -21.90
CA ALA A 473 -0.58 13.12 -22.27
C ALA A 473 -0.88 13.34 -23.75
N LYS A 474 0.06 13.88 -24.55
CA LYS A 474 -0.04 13.94 -26.02
C LYS A 474 -0.30 12.58 -26.65
N ILE A 475 0.11 11.49 -26.02
CA ILE A 475 -0.12 10.13 -26.54
C ILE A 475 -1.61 9.78 -26.65
N LEU A 476 -2.46 10.40 -25.81
CA LEU A 476 -3.91 10.21 -25.86
C LEU A 476 -4.56 10.80 -27.13
N LYS A 477 -3.84 11.61 -27.91
CA LYS A 477 -4.34 12.23 -29.16
C LYS A 477 -3.99 11.41 -30.41
N VAL A 478 -3.25 10.31 -30.26
CA VAL A 478 -2.86 9.43 -31.37
C VAL A 478 -4.12 8.76 -31.95
N GLU A 479 -4.23 8.58 -33.26
CA GLU A 479 -5.41 7.91 -33.83
C GLU A 479 -5.33 6.39 -33.65
N ASN A 480 -6.47 5.73 -33.41
CA ASN A 480 -6.57 4.27 -33.43
C ASN A 480 -6.01 3.72 -34.75
N GLY A 481 -5.20 2.66 -34.68
CA GLY A 481 -4.53 2.07 -35.83
C GLY A 481 -3.17 2.71 -36.17
N THR A 482 -2.79 3.83 -35.52
CA THR A 482 -1.46 4.42 -35.71
C THR A 482 -0.38 3.45 -35.23
N LEU A 483 0.66 3.26 -36.03
CA LEU A 483 1.79 2.41 -35.66
C LEU A 483 2.58 3.05 -34.51
N MET A 484 2.80 2.29 -33.46
CA MET A 484 3.60 2.69 -32.31
C MET A 484 4.62 1.61 -31.98
N ALA A 485 5.77 2.04 -31.47
CA ALA A 485 6.77 1.16 -30.89
C ALA A 485 7.02 1.52 -29.43
N LEU A 486 7.22 0.50 -28.60
CA LEU A 486 7.42 0.63 -27.16
C LEU A 486 8.56 -0.28 -26.72
N ASP A 487 9.48 0.28 -25.94
CA ASP A 487 10.58 -0.43 -25.29
C ASP A 487 10.37 -0.34 -23.77
N GLY A 488 9.79 -1.41 -23.23
CA GLY A 488 9.43 -1.52 -21.82
C GLY A 488 10.62 -1.72 -20.88
N GLU A 489 11.80 -2.01 -21.41
CA GLU A 489 13.04 -2.13 -20.63
C GLU A 489 13.65 -0.74 -20.37
N SER A 490 13.69 0.11 -21.40
CA SER A 490 14.25 1.46 -21.31
C SER A 490 13.21 2.53 -20.94
N GLY A 491 11.92 2.21 -20.94
CA GLY A 491 10.85 3.17 -20.63
C GLY A 491 10.56 4.14 -21.77
N LYS A 492 10.80 3.72 -23.02
CA LYS A 492 10.74 4.60 -24.21
C LYS A 492 9.60 4.21 -25.14
N ALA A 493 8.99 5.21 -25.77
CA ALA A 493 7.88 5.06 -26.69
C ALA A 493 8.04 5.96 -27.93
N TRP A 494 7.59 5.49 -29.09
CA TRP A 494 7.65 6.22 -30.36
C TRP A 494 6.33 6.12 -31.12
N ILE A 495 5.79 7.26 -31.51
CA ILE A 495 4.59 7.35 -32.37
C ILE A 495 5.05 7.47 -33.82
N ASN A 496 4.54 6.61 -34.70
CA ASN A 496 4.90 6.56 -36.12
C ASN A 496 6.43 6.65 -36.35
N PRO A 497 7.22 5.72 -35.77
CA PRO A 497 8.67 5.79 -35.81
C PRO A 497 9.19 5.83 -37.26
N ALA A 498 10.16 6.71 -37.53
CA ALA A 498 10.83 6.77 -38.82
C ALA A 498 11.46 5.41 -39.17
N ALA A 499 11.57 5.09 -40.45
CA ALA A 499 12.04 3.77 -40.93
C ALA A 499 13.39 3.33 -40.33
N GLY A 500 14.29 4.29 -40.04
CA GLY A 500 15.56 4.01 -39.35
C GLY A 500 15.39 3.54 -37.89
N ILE A 501 14.51 4.19 -37.12
CA ILE A 501 14.21 3.81 -35.73
C ILE A 501 13.42 2.50 -35.70
N LEU A 502 12.44 2.35 -36.60
CA LEU A 502 11.67 1.12 -36.73
C LEU A 502 12.57 -0.07 -37.06
N GLY A 503 13.55 0.09 -37.96
CA GLY A 503 14.54 -0.94 -38.24
C GLY A 503 15.39 -1.34 -37.04
N ILE A 504 15.79 -0.37 -36.20
CA ILE A 504 16.55 -0.63 -34.97
C ILE A 504 15.69 -1.38 -33.94
N LEU A 505 14.45 -0.94 -33.72
CA LEU A 505 13.54 -1.56 -32.76
C LEU A 505 13.08 -2.94 -33.21
N GLU A 506 12.86 -3.13 -34.51
CA GLU A 506 12.52 -4.43 -35.10
C GLU A 506 13.70 -5.40 -34.99
N ALA A 507 14.93 -4.94 -35.24
CA ALA A 507 16.13 -5.74 -35.01
C ALA A 507 16.32 -6.08 -33.51
N LYS A 508 16.05 -5.14 -32.61
CA LYS A 508 16.09 -5.37 -31.16
C LYS A 508 15.00 -6.35 -30.72
N ARG A 509 13.79 -6.27 -31.28
CA ARG A 509 12.67 -7.21 -31.05
C ARG A 509 13.00 -8.60 -31.54
N GLN A 510 13.52 -8.72 -32.77
CA GLN A 510 13.96 -10.00 -33.34
C GLN A 510 15.11 -10.60 -32.55
N ALA A 511 16.09 -9.80 -32.12
CA ALA A 511 17.18 -10.28 -31.27
C ALA A 511 16.65 -10.81 -29.93
N TRP A 512 15.70 -10.10 -29.30
CA TRP A 512 15.08 -10.52 -28.05
C TRP A 512 14.25 -11.81 -28.21
N GLN A 513 13.41 -11.90 -29.26
CA GLN A 513 12.62 -13.10 -29.57
C GLN A 513 13.52 -14.30 -29.92
N THR A 514 14.55 -14.08 -30.74
CA THR A 514 15.53 -15.11 -31.09
C THR A 514 16.26 -15.59 -29.85
N ALA A 515 16.69 -14.68 -28.97
CA ALA A 515 17.32 -15.04 -27.70
C ALA A 515 16.39 -15.88 -26.81
N GLN A 516 15.12 -15.50 -26.68
CA GLN A 516 14.13 -16.30 -25.94
C GLN A 516 13.88 -17.68 -26.57
N GLU A 517 13.74 -17.75 -27.89
CA GLU A 517 13.55 -19.03 -28.58
C GLU A 517 14.77 -19.94 -28.46
N GLU A 518 15.97 -19.39 -28.60
CA GLU A 518 17.23 -20.11 -28.38
C GLU A 518 17.34 -20.59 -26.95
N ALA A 519 17.05 -19.73 -25.96
CA ALA A 519 16.99 -20.09 -24.56
C ALA A 519 16.02 -21.26 -24.35
N ARG A 520 14.80 -21.18 -24.90
CA ARG A 520 13.77 -22.23 -24.77
C ARG A 520 14.15 -23.54 -25.46
N LYS A 521 14.77 -23.48 -26.64
CA LYS A 521 15.32 -24.66 -27.35
C LYS A 521 16.40 -25.34 -26.51
N GLN A 522 17.21 -24.57 -25.78
CA GLN A 522 18.28 -25.08 -24.94
C GLN A 522 17.84 -25.38 -23.50
N ALA A 523 16.68 -24.89 -23.05
CA ALA A 523 16.26 -24.93 -21.66
C ALA A 523 16.12 -26.36 -21.09
N ARG A 524 15.85 -27.36 -21.95
CA ARG A 524 15.81 -28.77 -21.55
C ARG A 524 17.19 -29.35 -21.21
N LYS A 525 18.27 -28.69 -21.62
CA LYS A 525 19.64 -29.10 -21.24
C LYS A 525 19.91 -28.70 -19.79
N PRO A 526 20.78 -29.44 -19.09
CA PRO A 526 21.26 -29.03 -17.77
C PRO A 526 22.03 -27.70 -17.86
N ALA A 527 21.93 -26.85 -16.84
CA ALA A 527 22.74 -25.64 -16.75
C ALA A 527 24.16 -26.00 -16.30
N ILE A 528 25.12 -25.91 -17.23
CA ILE A 528 26.52 -26.23 -16.98
C ILE A 528 27.35 -25.04 -17.47
N THR A 529 28.17 -24.49 -16.57
CA THR A 529 29.15 -23.45 -16.88
C THR A 529 30.19 -23.93 -17.91
N LEU A 530 30.91 -23.00 -18.55
CA LEU A 530 31.92 -23.30 -19.56
C LEU A 530 33.06 -24.19 -19.03
N ASP A 531 33.36 -24.12 -17.73
CA ASP A 531 34.35 -24.93 -17.03
C ASP A 531 33.77 -26.20 -16.36
N GLY A 532 32.51 -26.53 -16.65
CA GLY A 532 31.92 -27.85 -16.35
C GLY A 532 31.20 -27.95 -15.00
N ARG A 533 31.07 -26.86 -14.23
CA ARG A 533 30.25 -26.86 -13.01
C ARG A 533 28.77 -26.83 -13.38
N ARG A 534 28.03 -27.87 -12.96
CA ARG A 534 26.57 -27.95 -13.07
C ARG A 534 25.91 -27.17 -11.95
N ILE A 535 24.85 -26.43 -12.29
CA ILE A 535 23.96 -25.72 -11.38
C ILE A 535 22.54 -26.24 -11.64
N THR A 536 21.81 -26.59 -10.58
CA THR A 536 20.42 -27.04 -10.73
C THR A 536 19.51 -25.83 -10.86
N VAL A 537 18.71 -25.74 -11.91
CA VAL A 537 17.73 -24.65 -12.08
C VAL A 537 16.32 -25.19 -11.97
N LEU A 538 15.62 -24.77 -10.92
CA LEU A 538 14.25 -25.17 -10.59
C LEU A 538 13.29 -23.98 -10.73
N ALA A 539 11.99 -24.26 -10.59
CA ALA A 539 10.95 -23.23 -10.58
C ALA A 539 10.34 -23.04 -9.18
N ASN A 540 10.00 -21.80 -8.87
CA ASN A 540 9.07 -21.41 -7.80
C ASN A 540 7.65 -21.46 -8.37
N ILE A 541 6.73 -22.14 -7.69
CA ILE A 541 5.34 -22.25 -8.12
C ILE A 541 4.38 -21.97 -6.96
N SER A 542 3.20 -21.46 -7.31
CA SER A 542 2.09 -21.25 -6.38
C SER A 542 0.80 -21.92 -6.89
N SER A 543 0.85 -22.60 -8.04
CA SER A 543 -0.29 -23.31 -8.60
C SER A 543 0.09 -24.54 -9.45
N ILE A 544 -0.90 -25.38 -9.75
CA ILE A 544 -0.74 -26.51 -10.69
C ILE A 544 -0.47 -26.00 -12.11
N ALA A 545 -1.02 -24.86 -12.50
CA ALA A 545 -0.82 -24.27 -13.83
C ALA A 545 0.65 -23.87 -14.04
N ASP A 546 1.27 -23.26 -13.03
CA ASP A 546 2.69 -22.86 -13.05
C ASP A 546 3.61 -24.04 -13.28
N THR A 547 3.24 -25.22 -12.77
CA THR A 547 4.03 -26.45 -12.93
C THR A 547 4.18 -26.81 -14.40
N LYS A 548 3.11 -26.65 -15.21
CA LYS A 548 3.16 -26.92 -16.65
C LYS A 548 4.06 -25.93 -17.36
N VAL A 549 3.96 -24.64 -17.01
CA VAL A 549 4.80 -23.58 -17.57
C VAL A 549 6.27 -23.83 -17.24
N ALA A 550 6.58 -24.22 -15.99
CA ALA A 550 7.93 -24.53 -15.54
C ALA A 550 8.58 -25.65 -16.35
N ILE A 551 7.87 -26.76 -16.56
CA ILE A 551 8.39 -27.89 -17.36
C ILE A 551 8.59 -27.48 -18.82
N VAL A 552 7.67 -26.72 -19.39
CA VAL A 552 7.78 -26.20 -20.77
C VAL A 552 8.99 -25.29 -20.93
N ASN A 553 9.33 -24.51 -19.91
CA ASN A 553 10.50 -23.63 -19.87
C ASN A 553 11.77 -24.33 -19.37
N GLY A 554 11.76 -25.67 -19.24
CA GLY A 554 12.95 -26.47 -18.99
C GLY A 554 13.40 -26.55 -17.53
N ALA A 555 12.52 -26.27 -16.57
CA ALA A 555 12.83 -26.44 -15.15
C ALA A 555 13.19 -27.90 -14.84
N GLU A 556 14.24 -28.10 -14.04
CA GLU A 556 14.67 -29.44 -13.61
C GLU A 556 13.81 -30.00 -12.47
N GLY A 557 12.80 -29.26 -12.05
CA GLY A 557 11.86 -29.56 -10.97
C GLY A 557 11.34 -28.28 -10.33
N VAL A 558 10.81 -28.39 -9.12
CA VAL A 558 10.28 -27.28 -8.33
C VAL A 558 11.12 -27.13 -7.07
N GLY A 559 11.76 -25.97 -6.91
CA GLY A 559 12.61 -25.64 -5.76
C GLY A 559 11.85 -24.95 -4.63
N LEU A 560 10.64 -24.46 -4.92
CA LEU A 560 9.72 -23.91 -3.94
C LEU A 560 8.28 -24.05 -4.43
N LEU A 561 7.51 -24.94 -3.79
CA LEU A 561 6.05 -24.87 -3.81
C LEU A 561 5.61 -24.06 -2.59
N ARG A 562 5.04 -22.87 -2.84
CA ARG A 562 4.32 -22.07 -1.85
C ARG A 562 2.98 -22.77 -1.56
N THR A 563 2.70 -23.09 -0.31
CA THR A 563 1.50 -23.88 0.08
C THR A 563 0.35 -23.00 0.54
N GLU A 564 0.56 -21.70 0.69
CA GLU A 564 -0.39 -20.75 1.27
C GLU A 564 -1.68 -20.63 0.44
N PHE A 565 -1.60 -20.80 -0.89
CA PHE A 565 -2.77 -20.76 -1.78
C PHE A 565 -3.82 -21.83 -1.46
N LEU A 566 -3.42 -22.95 -0.83
CA LEU A 566 -4.36 -24.00 -0.38
C LEU A 566 -5.23 -23.51 0.79
N TYR A 567 -4.76 -22.50 1.52
CA TYR A 567 -5.40 -22.02 2.72
C TYR A 567 -6.19 -20.73 2.49
N PHE A 568 -5.87 -19.93 1.45
CA PHE A 568 -6.63 -18.70 1.16
C PHE A 568 -7.89 -18.89 0.31
N ASN A 569 -7.94 -19.94 -0.52
CA ASN A 569 -9.03 -20.12 -1.48
C ASN A 569 -10.30 -20.81 -0.92
N GLY A 570 -10.35 -21.09 0.39
CA GLY A 570 -11.44 -21.85 1.01
C GLY A 570 -12.05 -21.18 2.23
N ASP A 571 -13.30 -21.54 2.54
CA ASP A 571 -14.02 -21.05 3.73
C ASP A 571 -13.59 -21.76 5.03
N SER A 572 -12.69 -22.74 4.93
CA SER A 572 -12.22 -23.57 6.05
C SER A 572 -10.81 -24.11 5.80
N LEU A 573 -10.18 -24.67 6.85
CA LEU A 573 -8.88 -25.30 6.74
C LEU A 573 -8.89 -26.48 5.75
N PRO A 574 -7.95 -26.56 4.81
CA PRO A 574 -7.90 -27.63 3.83
C PRO A 574 -7.60 -28.97 4.50
N GLY A 575 -8.42 -29.97 4.19
CA GLY A 575 -8.27 -31.32 4.74
C GLY A 575 -7.05 -32.07 4.16
N GLU A 576 -6.71 -33.22 4.77
CA GLU A 576 -5.59 -34.05 4.32
C GLU A 576 -5.74 -34.50 2.85
N GLU A 577 -6.93 -34.97 2.46
CA GLU A 577 -7.21 -35.48 1.10
C GLU A 577 -7.18 -34.38 0.03
N GLU A 578 -7.63 -33.17 0.39
CA GLU A 578 -7.60 -32.01 -0.50
C GLU A 578 -6.15 -31.62 -0.82
N GLN A 579 -5.33 -31.50 0.21
CA GLN A 579 -3.90 -31.19 0.06
C GLN A 579 -3.16 -32.31 -0.71
N LEU A 580 -3.45 -33.58 -0.38
CA LEU A 580 -2.88 -34.74 -1.05
C LEU A 580 -3.17 -34.71 -2.56
N THR A 581 -4.42 -34.43 -2.94
CA THR A 581 -4.86 -34.36 -4.35
C THR A 581 -4.05 -33.33 -5.13
N VAL A 582 -3.78 -32.17 -4.53
CA VAL A 582 -2.97 -31.12 -5.16
C VAL A 582 -1.52 -31.54 -5.29
N TYR A 583 -0.89 -32.07 -4.24
CA TYR A 583 0.50 -32.51 -4.30
C TYR A 583 0.72 -33.66 -5.30
N GLN A 584 -0.20 -34.61 -5.37
CA GLN A 584 -0.17 -35.69 -6.37
C GLN A 584 -0.33 -35.16 -7.79
N SER A 585 -1.21 -34.17 -8.00
CA SER A 585 -1.42 -33.54 -9.30
C SER A 585 -0.16 -32.84 -9.80
N ILE A 586 0.53 -32.11 -8.93
CA ILE A 586 1.82 -31.45 -9.24
C ILE A 586 2.89 -32.50 -9.53
N SER A 587 3.03 -33.50 -8.65
CA SER A 587 4.05 -34.55 -8.77
C SER A 587 3.91 -35.35 -10.07
N LYS A 588 2.68 -35.63 -10.50
CA LYS A 588 2.39 -36.30 -11.77
C LYS A 588 2.88 -35.52 -12.98
N ILE A 589 2.77 -34.18 -12.96
CA ILE A 589 3.28 -33.31 -14.04
C ILE A 589 4.82 -33.27 -14.04
N LEU A 590 5.44 -33.37 -12.86
CA LEU A 590 6.89 -33.29 -12.70
C LEU A 590 7.63 -34.56 -13.15
N GLU A 591 6.96 -35.70 -13.30
CA GLU A 591 7.54 -36.96 -13.83
C GLU A 591 8.87 -37.32 -13.13
N ASN A 592 8.82 -37.59 -11.82
CA ASN A 592 9.96 -37.89 -10.92
C ASN A 592 10.98 -36.76 -10.67
N ARG A 593 10.82 -35.58 -11.28
CA ARG A 593 11.61 -34.39 -10.92
C ARG A 593 11.34 -33.97 -9.48
N PRO A 594 12.32 -33.38 -8.78
CA PRO A 594 12.17 -32.97 -7.39
C PRO A 594 11.04 -31.93 -7.22
N LEU A 595 10.27 -32.10 -6.15
CA LEU A 595 9.27 -31.15 -5.66
C LEU A 595 9.60 -30.78 -4.22
N ILE A 596 10.11 -29.56 -4.00
CA ILE A 596 10.37 -29.04 -2.66
C ILE A 596 9.12 -28.31 -2.17
N ILE A 597 8.43 -28.89 -1.19
CA ILE A 597 7.24 -28.33 -0.58
C ILE A 597 7.65 -27.56 0.66
N ARG A 598 7.39 -26.25 0.66
CA ARG A 598 7.55 -25.43 1.86
C ARG A 598 6.33 -25.64 2.74
N THR A 599 6.55 -26.01 3.99
CA THR A 599 5.45 -26.10 4.95
C THR A 599 4.83 -24.72 5.14
N LEU A 600 3.57 -24.69 5.57
CA LEU A 600 2.78 -23.47 5.66
C LEU A 600 3.54 -22.27 6.27
N ASP A 601 3.73 -21.21 5.48
CA ASP A 601 4.28 -19.92 5.90
C ASP A 601 3.18 -18.86 5.96
N VAL A 602 2.29 -19.06 6.94
CA VAL A 602 1.24 -18.10 7.32
C VAL A 602 1.42 -17.66 8.77
N GLY A 603 0.60 -16.69 9.19
CA GLY A 603 0.74 -16.02 10.47
C GLY A 603 1.40 -14.66 10.28
N GLY A 604 1.20 -13.78 11.26
CA GLY A 604 1.62 -12.39 11.11
C GLY A 604 0.87 -11.66 9.99
N ASP A 605 1.57 -11.31 8.90
CA ASP A 605 1.09 -10.43 7.83
C ASP A 605 0.04 -11.11 6.93
N LYS A 606 -0.05 -12.44 7.01
CA LYS A 606 -0.90 -13.32 6.21
C LYS A 606 -1.96 -14.04 7.09
N PRO A 607 -3.00 -13.35 7.56
CA PRO A 607 -4.00 -13.95 8.44
C PRO A 607 -4.94 -14.89 7.67
N LEU A 608 -5.30 -16.02 8.28
CA LEU A 608 -6.35 -16.90 7.78
C LEU A 608 -7.71 -16.46 8.33
N ALA A 609 -8.58 -15.90 7.47
CA ALA A 609 -9.83 -15.24 7.89
C ALA A 609 -10.77 -16.11 8.75
N TYR A 610 -10.78 -17.42 8.51
CA TYR A 610 -11.61 -18.40 9.23
C TYR A 610 -10.95 -18.98 10.49
N MET A 611 -9.65 -18.72 10.72
CA MET A 611 -8.98 -19.07 11.98
C MET A 611 -8.90 -17.83 12.86
N ASN A 612 -9.67 -17.83 13.95
CA ASN A 612 -9.54 -16.80 14.97
C ASN A 612 -8.31 -17.11 15.83
N THR A 613 -7.12 -16.74 15.36
CA THR A 613 -5.86 -16.96 16.09
C THR A 613 -5.78 -16.13 17.37
N GLY A 614 -6.70 -15.18 17.57
CA GLY A 614 -6.83 -14.38 18.80
C GLY A 614 -5.64 -13.46 19.08
N MET A 615 -4.65 -13.41 18.20
CA MET A 615 -3.38 -12.72 18.39
C MET A 615 -3.17 -11.77 17.20
N THR A 616 -3.53 -10.51 17.38
CA THR A 616 -2.98 -9.43 16.55
C THR A 616 -1.59 -9.12 17.08
N GLU A 617 -0.58 -9.19 16.23
CA GLU A 617 0.81 -8.99 16.61
C GLU A 617 1.25 -7.59 16.18
N ALA A 618 1.92 -6.83 17.05
CA ALA A 618 2.41 -5.49 16.72
C ALA A 618 3.32 -5.51 15.48
N ASN A 619 4.21 -6.50 15.42
CA ASN A 619 5.10 -6.74 14.28
C ASN A 619 4.80 -8.10 13.67
N PRO A 620 3.90 -8.20 12.69
CA PRO A 620 3.49 -9.47 12.13
C PRO A 620 4.67 -10.23 11.49
N PHE A 621 5.59 -9.51 10.83
CA PHE A 621 6.82 -10.09 10.31
C PHE A 621 7.78 -10.59 11.40
N LEU A 622 7.68 -10.16 12.65
CA LEU A 622 8.56 -10.61 13.74
C LEU A 622 7.89 -11.60 14.70
N GLY A 623 6.61 -11.94 14.47
CA GLY A 623 5.80 -12.72 15.40
C GLY A 623 5.67 -14.21 15.06
N VAL A 624 4.48 -14.75 15.33
CA VAL A 624 4.06 -16.14 15.16
C VAL A 624 3.69 -16.36 13.68
N ARG A 625 4.72 -16.58 12.88
CA ARG A 625 4.62 -16.97 11.47
C ARG A 625 5.46 -18.18 11.12
N GLY A 626 5.16 -18.82 10.00
CA GLY A 626 5.92 -19.95 9.49
C GLY A 626 5.92 -21.14 10.45
N ILE A 627 7.10 -21.67 10.74
CA ILE A 627 7.23 -22.83 11.61
C ILE A 627 6.66 -22.60 13.02
N ARG A 628 6.70 -21.38 13.54
CA ARG A 628 6.18 -21.07 14.88
C ARG A 628 4.67 -21.27 14.94
N PHE A 629 3.97 -20.76 13.93
CA PHE A 629 2.53 -20.98 13.78
C PHE A 629 2.19 -22.48 13.67
N CYS A 630 2.99 -23.23 12.91
CA CYS A 630 2.84 -24.68 12.79
C CYS A 630 3.06 -25.43 14.12
N LEU A 631 4.06 -25.02 14.91
CA LEU A 631 4.37 -25.62 16.20
C LEU A 631 3.32 -25.30 17.28
N GLU A 632 2.72 -24.10 17.22
CA GLU A 632 1.59 -23.74 18.10
C GLU A 632 0.28 -24.42 17.72
N ASN A 633 0.15 -24.85 16.45
CA ASN A 633 -1.03 -25.56 15.93
C ASN A 633 -0.68 -26.97 15.46
N PRO A 634 -0.30 -27.91 16.36
CA PRO A 634 0.24 -29.21 15.97
C PRO A 634 -0.70 -30.05 15.12
N GLN A 635 -2.03 -29.95 15.32
CA GLN A 635 -2.99 -30.73 14.54
C GLN A 635 -3.03 -30.29 13.08
N LEU A 636 -3.06 -28.97 12.84
CA LEU A 636 -2.96 -28.40 11.50
C LEU A 636 -1.64 -28.84 10.84
N PHE A 637 -0.54 -28.74 11.58
CA PHE A 637 0.77 -29.12 11.05
C PHE A 637 0.86 -30.62 10.75
N LYS A 638 0.30 -31.48 11.60
CA LYS A 638 0.22 -32.93 11.35
C LYS A 638 -0.59 -33.26 10.11
N THR A 639 -1.77 -32.66 9.93
CA THR A 639 -2.59 -32.84 8.72
C THR A 639 -1.79 -32.49 7.46
N HIS A 640 -1.05 -31.37 7.50
CA HIS A 640 -0.21 -30.93 6.40
C HIS A 640 0.95 -31.90 6.12
N LEU A 641 1.69 -32.31 7.15
CA LEU A 641 2.79 -33.28 7.03
C LEU A 641 2.31 -34.65 6.55
N ARG A 642 1.14 -35.11 7.01
CA ARG A 642 0.50 -36.35 6.56
C ARG A 642 0.24 -36.31 5.06
N ALA A 643 -0.36 -35.23 4.57
CA ALA A 643 -0.62 -35.06 3.13
C ALA A 643 0.68 -35.06 2.30
N ILE A 644 1.73 -34.37 2.76
CA ILE A 644 3.03 -34.35 2.07
C ILE A 644 3.68 -35.75 2.04
N LEU A 645 3.72 -36.44 3.18
CA LEU A 645 4.27 -37.79 3.28
C LEU A 645 3.51 -38.77 2.39
N ARG A 646 2.18 -38.75 2.41
CA ARG A 646 1.37 -39.60 1.52
C ARG A 646 1.62 -39.30 0.05
N ALA A 647 1.81 -38.04 -0.32
CA ALA A 647 2.14 -37.65 -1.69
C ALA A 647 3.54 -38.12 -2.14
N SER A 648 4.46 -38.33 -1.19
CA SER A 648 5.83 -38.77 -1.47
C SER A 648 5.94 -40.23 -1.93
N ALA A 649 4.89 -41.04 -1.75
CA ALA A 649 4.87 -42.43 -2.19
C ALA A 649 5.11 -42.53 -3.72
N GLY A 650 6.33 -42.95 -4.10
CA GLY A 650 6.73 -43.09 -5.50
C GLY A 650 7.10 -41.77 -6.21
N ASN A 651 7.19 -40.65 -5.49
CA ASN A 651 7.52 -39.33 -6.02
C ASN A 651 8.71 -38.70 -5.28
N ASN A 652 9.51 -37.86 -5.96
CA ASN A 652 10.68 -37.19 -5.36
C ASN A 652 10.26 -35.89 -4.65
N LEU A 653 9.65 -36.01 -3.48
CA LEU A 653 9.26 -34.85 -2.67
C LEU A 653 10.34 -34.54 -1.63
N LYS A 654 10.42 -33.28 -1.24
CA LYS A 654 11.23 -32.80 -0.11
C LYS A 654 10.40 -31.85 0.73
N ILE A 655 10.63 -31.84 2.04
CA ILE A 655 10.02 -30.88 2.97
C ILE A 655 11.01 -29.76 3.24
N MET A 656 10.53 -28.52 3.28
CA MET A 656 11.29 -27.36 3.70
C MET A 656 10.54 -26.56 4.76
N LEU A 657 11.18 -26.31 5.91
CA LEU A 657 10.58 -25.51 6.99
C LEU A 657 10.94 -24.02 6.85
N PRO A 658 9.97 -23.09 6.85
CA PRO A 658 10.21 -21.65 6.82
C PRO A 658 10.49 -21.08 8.22
N MET A 659 11.03 -19.86 8.27
CA MET A 659 11.16 -19.00 9.46
C MET A 659 11.94 -19.62 10.62
N ILE A 660 12.90 -20.50 10.33
CA ILE A 660 13.76 -21.10 11.34
C ILE A 660 14.68 -20.03 11.93
N THR A 661 14.79 -20.01 13.26
CA THR A 661 15.69 -19.12 14.01
C THR A 661 16.55 -19.88 15.02
N SER A 662 16.15 -21.08 15.41
CA SER A 662 16.83 -21.88 16.42
C SER A 662 16.87 -23.36 16.08
N LEU A 663 17.85 -24.07 16.66
CA LEU A 663 17.96 -25.52 16.56
C LEU A 663 16.76 -26.25 17.19
N ALA A 664 16.15 -25.64 18.22
CA ALA A 664 15.01 -26.22 18.93
C ALA A 664 13.76 -26.33 18.04
N GLU A 665 13.50 -25.32 17.20
CA GLU A 665 12.39 -25.32 16.24
C GLU A 665 12.52 -26.49 15.24
N VAL A 666 13.73 -26.71 14.69
CA VAL A 666 13.99 -27.84 13.78
C VAL A 666 13.76 -29.18 14.48
N ARG A 667 14.25 -29.34 15.70
CA ARG A 667 14.08 -30.58 16.47
C ARG A 667 12.62 -30.83 16.83
N ALA A 668 11.88 -29.80 17.22
CA ALA A 668 10.45 -29.90 17.50
C ALA A 668 9.67 -30.33 16.25
N ALA A 669 9.97 -29.75 15.10
CA ALA A 669 9.35 -30.13 13.83
C ALA A 669 9.67 -31.58 13.45
N LYS A 670 10.93 -32.03 13.64
CA LYS A 670 11.32 -33.44 13.42
C LYS A 670 10.58 -34.42 14.33
N VAL A 671 10.30 -34.05 15.59
CA VAL A 671 9.52 -34.90 16.50
C VAL A 671 8.10 -35.10 15.97
N ILE A 672 7.44 -34.02 15.52
CA ILE A 672 6.10 -34.10 14.93
C ILE A 672 6.13 -34.92 13.63
N LEU A 673 7.14 -34.70 12.77
CA LEU A 673 7.32 -35.47 11.53
C LEU A 673 7.48 -36.97 11.82
N ALA A 674 8.32 -37.34 12.79
CA ALA A 674 8.52 -38.73 13.19
C ALA A 674 7.25 -39.36 13.78
N GLN A 675 6.46 -38.59 14.53
CA GLN A 675 5.14 -39.03 15.00
C GLN A 675 4.22 -39.34 13.82
N VAL A 676 4.11 -38.43 12.86
CA VAL A 676 3.26 -38.62 11.68
C VAL A 676 3.70 -39.83 10.86
N GLN A 677 5.01 -40.03 10.65
CA GLN A 677 5.53 -41.23 10.01
C GLN A 677 5.12 -42.50 10.78
N GLY A 678 5.16 -42.46 12.12
CA GLY A 678 4.69 -43.56 12.96
C GLY A 678 3.19 -43.86 12.79
N GLU A 679 2.36 -42.82 12.74
CA GLU A 679 0.91 -42.94 12.49
C GLU A 679 0.64 -43.55 11.11
N LEU A 680 1.29 -43.07 10.04
CA LEU A 680 1.14 -43.63 8.69
C LEU A 680 1.61 -45.08 8.60
N ARG A 681 2.68 -45.47 9.30
CA ARG A 681 3.13 -46.88 9.38
C ARG A 681 2.10 -47.76 10.06
N GLN A 682 1.47 -47.29 11.13
CA GLN A 682 0.43 -48.03 11.84
C GLN A 682 -0.84 -48.18 11.01
N GLU A 683 -1.16 -47.17 10.20
CA GLU A 683 -2.28 -47.19 9.25
C GLU A 683 -1.97 -47.93 7.93
N GLU A 684 -0.75 -48.47 7.79
CA GLU A 684 -0.25 -49.15 6.57
C GLU A 684 -0.32 -48.28 5.30
N ILE A 685 -0.20 -46.96 5.44
CA ILE A 685 -0.21 -46.01 4.33
C ILE A 685 1.24 -45.80 3.83
N PRO A 686 1.53 -46.01 2.54
CA PRO A 686 2.89 -45.85 2.01
C PRO A 686 3.32 -44.39 1.95
N PHE A 687 4.61 -44.15 2.21
CA PHE A 687 5.31 -42.87 2.04
C PHE A 687 6.82 -43.12 1.83
N ASP A 688 7.58 -42.09 1.43
CA ASP A 688 9.05 -42.16 1.35
C ASP A 688 9.68 -41.99 2.74
N GLU A 689 10.22 -43.10 3.27
CA GLU A 689 10.92 -43.15 4.56
C GLU A 689 12.20 -42.29 4.59
N ASN A 690 12.79 -42.01 3.43
CA ASN A 690 14.03 -41.25 3.29
C ASN A 690 13.81 -39.82 2.77
N MET A 691 12.57 -39.34 2.80
CA MET A 691 12.22 -38.00 2.32
C MET A 691 13.11 -36.94 2.98
N GLN A 692 13.77 -36.12 2.16
CA GLN A 692 14.71 -35.12 2.65
C GLN A 692 13.99 -33.97 3.36
N LEU A 693 14.54 -33.56 4.49
CA LEU A 693 14.12 -32.39 5.25
C LEU A 693 15.18 -31.29 5.12
N GLY A 694 14.76 -30.14 4.63
CA GLY A 694 15.55 -28.93 4.58
C GLY A 694 14.91 -27.80 5.36
N ILE A 695 15.62 -26.68 5.43
CA ILE A 695 15.12 -25.45 6.04
C ILE A 695 15.38 -24.26 5.13
N MET A 696 14.50 -23.27 5.23
CA MET A 696 14.73 -21.98 4.61
C MET A 696 15.67 -21.15 5.51
N ILE A 697 16.80 -20.71 4.96
CA ILE A 697 17.70 -19.77 5.62
C ILE A 697 17.28 -18.37 5.20
N GLU A 698 16.38 -17.81 5.98
CA GLU A 698 15.78 -16.50 5.72
C GLU A 698 15.84 -15.55 6.93
N THR A 699 16.46 -15.98 8.02
CA THR A 699 16.64 -15.15 9.22
C THR A 699 18.14 -14.97 9.52
N PRO A 700 18.58 -13.81 10.02
CA PRO A 700 19.96 -13.59 10.45
C PRO A 700 20.40 -14.58 11.52
N ALA A 701 19.47 -14.98 12.39
CA ALA A 701 19.71 -15.99 13.42
C ALA A 701 20.09 -17.34 12.79
N ALA A 702 19.33 -17.80 11.78
CA ALA A 702 19.66 -19.05 11.07
C ALA A 702 21.02 -18.99 10.37
N VAL A 703 21.39 -17.84 9.80
CA VAL A 703 22.73 -17.65 9.22
C VAL A 703 23.81 -17.79 10.29
N ALA A 704 23.64 -17.14 11.44
CA ALA A 704 24.62 -17.12 12.53
C ALA A 704 24.88 -18.50 13.15
N ILE A 705 23.90 -19.41 13.10
CA ILE A 705 24.02 -20.80 13.60
C ILE A 705 23.94 -21.84 12.47
N ALA A 706 24.22 -21.44 11.22
CA ALA A 706 24.08 -22.31 10.06
C ALA A 706 24.92 -23.59 10.16
N ASP A 707 26.09 -23.53 10.80
CA ASP A 707 26.97 -24.68 11.04
C ASP A 707 26.35 -25.74 11.98
N GLN A 708 25.50 -25.30 12.91
CA GLN A 708 24.74 -26.18 13.81
C GLN A 708 23.50 -26.72 13.12
N LEU A 709 22.77 -25.87 12.41
CA LEU A 709 21.57 -26.27 11.66
C LEU A 709 21.90 -27.28 10.55
N ALA A 710 23.04 -27.14 9.88
CA ALA A 710 23.46 -28.00 8.77
C ALA A 710 23.70 -29.46 9.21
N LYS A 711 23.94 -29.71 10.50
CA LYS A 711 24.06 -31.07 11.06
C LYS A 711 22.71 -31.75 11.26
N GLU A 712 21.62 -30.98 11.26
CA GLU A 712 20.27 -31.49 11.49
C GLU A 712 19.48 -31.70 10.19
N VAL A 713 19.85 -31.09 9.07
CA VAL A 713 19.05 -31.10 7.85
C VAL A 713 19.85 -31.61 6.65
N GLN A 714 19.20 -31.96 5.54
CA GLN A 714 19.86 -32.46 4.34
C GLN A 714 20.16 -31.35 3.30
N PHE A 715 19.55 -30.18 3.44
CA PHE A 715 19.77 -29.04 2.55
C PHE A 715 19.31 -27.72 3.15
N PHE A 716 19.79 -26.62 2.57
CA PHE A 716 19.32 -25.26 2.81
C PHE A 716 18.73 -24.66 1.54
N SER A 717 17.75 -23.76 1.71
CA SER A 717 17.33 -22.84 0.65
C SER A 717 17.30 -21.42 1.18
N ILE A 718 17.99 -20.49 0.53
CA ILE A 718 18.05 -19.10 0.99
C ILE A 718 16.82 -18.34 0.48
N GLY A 719 16.02 -17.83 1.41
CA GLY A 719 14.90 -16.94 1.13
C GLY A 719 15.37 -15.49 1.18
N THR A 720 15.94 -14.96 0.09
CA THR A 720 16.55 -13.61 0.11
C THR A 720 15.56 -12.48 0.34
N ASN A 721 14.28 -12.68 0.02
CA ASN A 721 13.25 -11.65 0.23
C ASN A 721 13.08 -11.36 1.74
N ASP A 722 13.03 -12.39 2.58
CA ASP A 722 12.89 -12.26 4.03
C ASP A 722 14.26 -12.02 4.69
N LEU A 723 15.33 -12.68 4.19
CA LEU A 723 16.68 -12.44 4.69
C LEU A 723 17.09 -10.97 4.56
N SER A 724 16.89 -10.35 3.39
CA SER A 724 17.24 -8.95 3.17
C SER A 724 16.45 -8.03 4.11
N GLN A 725 15.15 -8.31 4.29
CA GLN A 725 14.30 -7.58 5.21
C GLN A 725 14.81 -7.64 6.65
N TYR A 726 15.13 -8.82 7.18
CA TYR A 726 15.57 -8.96 8.57
C TYR A 726 17.02 -8.52 8.80
N VAL A 727 17.91 -8.72 7.82
CA VAL A 727 19.30 -8.23 7.90
C VAL A 727 19.34 -6.71 7.91
N MET A 728 18.52 -6.09 7.06
CA MET A 728 18.45 -4.63 6.94
C MET A 728 17.48 -4.00 7.92
N ALA A 729 16.72 -4.81 8.68
CA ALA A 729 15.65 -4.38 9.57
C ALA A 729 14.64 -3.45 8.87
N CYS A 730 14.28 -3.78 7.63
CA CYS A 730 13.42 -2.97 6.77
C CYS A 730 12.29 -3.82 6.18
N ASP A 731 11.06 -3.43 6.45
CA ASP A 731 9.88 -4.05 5.83
C ASP A 731 9.83 -3.73 4.34
N ARG A 732 9.86 -4.76 3.48
CA ARG A 732 9.80 -4.61 2.03
C ARG A 732 8.46 -4.05 1.54
N ASN A 733 7.39 -4.22 2.32
CA ASN A 733 6.06 -3.68 2.02
C ASN A 733 5.92 -2.22 2.47
N ASN A 734 6.93 -1.67 3.15
CA ASN A 734 6.97 -0.27 3.54
C ASN A 734 7.74 0.55 2.49
N PRO A 735 7.05 1.35 1.64
CA PRO A 735 7.68 2.05 0.52
C PRO A 735 8.83 2.99 0.92
N ARG A 736 8.84 3.41 2.19
CA ARG A 736 9.80 4.38 2.73
C ARG A 736 11.17 3.77 3.02
N VAL A 737 11.22 2.45 3.20
CA VAL A 737 12.44 1.68 3.50
C VAL A 737 12.65 0.49 2.57
N ALA A 738 11.70 0.21 1.68
CA ALA A 738 11.78 -0.90 0.73
C ALA A 738 13.07 -0.89 -0.11
N ASN A 739 13.58 0.31 -0.45
CA ASN A 739 14.86 0.47 -1.16
C ASN A 739 16.10 0.00 -0.37
N LEU A 740 15.99 -0.15 0.96
CA LEU A 740 17.06 -0.66 1.81
C LEU A 740 17.09 -2.19 1.83
N ALA A 741 15.94 -2.85 1.63
CA ALA A 741 15.77 -4.30 1.61
C ALA A 741 16.25 -4.92 0.27
N ASP A 742 17.48 -4.61 -0.11
CA ASP A 742 18.09 -5.03 -1.37
C ASP A 742 19.03 -6.23 -1.14
N ALA A 743 18.81 -7.32 -1.89
CA ALA A 743 19.62 -8.54 -1.76
C ALA A 743 21.09 -8.35 -2.16
N LEU A 744 21.42 -7.29 -2.91
CA LEU A 744 22.80 -6.94 -3.26
C LEU A 744 23.52 -6.13 -2.17
N GLN A 745 22.87 -5.84 -1.05
CA GLN A 745 23.58 -5.21 0.06
C GLN A 745 24.76 -6.10 0.50
N PRO A 746 25.97 -5.53 0.70
CA PRO A 746 27.14 -6.32 1.09
C PRO A 746 26.92 -7.17 2.35
N ALA A 747 26.07 -6.70 3.29
CA ALA A 747 25.68 -7.46 4.47
C ALA A 747 24.93 -8.76 4.09
N VAL A 748 23.94 -8.67 3.19
CA VAL A 748 23.16 -9.81 2.71
C VAL A 748 24.05 -10.77 1.90
N LEU A 749 24.90 -10.26 1.00
CA LEU A 749 25.84 -11.09 0.24
C LEU A 749 26.81 -11.86 1.14
N ARG A 750 27.30 -11.24 2.22
CA ARG A 750 28.14 -11.92 3.22
C ARG A 750 27.36 -12.99 3.98
N MET A 751 26.09 -12.75 4.30
CA MET A 751 25.25 -13.77 4.94
C MET A 751 24.99 -14.96 4.01
N ILE A 752 24.72 -14.70 2.72
CA ILE A 752 24.64 -15.77 1.70
C ILE A 752 25.94 -16.58 1.68
N GLN A 753 27.10 -15.90 1.63
CA GLN A 753 28.41 -16.56 1.65
C GLN A 753 28.60 -17.45 2.89
N GLN A 754 28.26 -16.93 4.08
CA GLN A 754 28.38 -17.66 5.34
C GLN A 754 27.48 -18.91 5.35
N THR A 755 26.24 -18.80 4.87
CA THR A 755 25.33 -19.92 4.75
C THR A 755 25.87 -21.00 3.80
N VAL A 756 26.40 -20.59 2.64
CA VAL A 756 26.98 -21.54 1.67
C VAL A 756 28.19 -22.26 2.25
N GLN A 757 29.10 -21.53 2.90
CA GLN A 757 30.27 -22.11 3.54
C GLN A 757 29.90 -23.11 4.64
N ALA A 758 28.91 -22.78 5.48
CA ALA A 758 28.43 -23.67 6.52
C ALA A 758 27.77 -24.94 5.97
N ALA A 759 26.96 -24.81 4.91
CA ALA A 759 26.33 -25.93 4.22
C ALA A 759 27.36 -26.89 3.63
N HIS A 760 28.31 -26.35 2.86
CA HIS A 760 29.35 -27.15 2.21
C HIS A 760 30.30 -27.81 3.22
N ALA A 761 30.62 -27.13 4.32
CA ALA A 761 31.41 -27.72 5.40
C ALA A 761 30.72 -28.94 6.05
N ALA A 762 29.39 -28.98 6.04
CA ALA A 762 28.59 -30.11 6.50
C ALA A 762 28.25 -31.13 5.40
N ASN A 763 28.73 -30.93 4.17
CA ASN A 763 28.42 -31.73 2.98
C ASN A 763 26.93 -31.76 2.60
N ILE A 764 26.20 -30.67 2.85
CA ILE A 764 24.83 -30.47 2.34
C ILE A 764 24.84 -29.43 1.22
N TRP A 765 23.86 -29.53 0.32
CA TRP A 765 23.70 -28.58 -0.78
C TRP A 765 22.86 -27.38 -0.36
N VAL A 766 23.05 -26.26 -1.06
CA VAL A 766 22.36 -24.99 -0.77
C VAL A 766 21.75 -24.39 -2.04
N GLY A 767 20.44 -24.11 -1.97
CA GLY A 767 19.69 -23.42 -3.00
C GLY A 767 19.38 -21.97 -2.65
N LEU A 768 18.84 -21.22 -3.62
CA LEU A 768 18.26 -19.89 -3.42
C LEU A 768 16.93 -19.80 -4.16
N CYS A 769 15.87 -19.41 -3.45
CA CYS A 769 14.51 -19.32 -4.02
C CYS A 769 13.90 -17.91 -3.99
N GLY A 770 14.64 -16.90 -3.52
CA GLY A 770 14.20 -15.51 -3.57
C GLY A 770 14.29 -14.89 -4.97
N GLU A 771 13.62 -13.77 -5.19
CA GLU A 771 13.42 -13.17 -6.52
C GLU A 771 14.73 -12.78 -7.22
N VAL A 772 15.75 -12.43 -6.44
CA VAL A 772 17.09 -12.08 -6.93
C VAL A 772 17.72 -13.19 -7.77
N ALA A 773 17.32 -14.46 -7.61
CA ALA A 773 17.80 -15.56 -8.46
C ALA A 773 17.42 -15.39 -9.94
N ALA A 774 16.34 -14.65 -10.24
CA ALA A 774 15.89 -14.41 -11.62
C ALA A 774 16.66 -13.27 -12.30
N GLU A 775 17.41 -12.47 -11.55
CA GLU A 775 18.20 -11.36 -12.09
C GLU A 775 19.50 -11.88 -12.74
N THR A 776 19.53 -11.86 -14.07
CA THR A 776 20.65 -12.34 -14.88
C THR A 776 21.96 -11.61 -14.57
N LEU A 777 21.91 -10.30 -14.32
CA LEU A 777 23.06 -9.48 -13.96
C LEU A 777 23.76 -9.98 -12.68
N ILE A 778 23.00 -10.54 -11.74
CA ILE A 778 23.48 -10.94 -10.41
C ILE A 778 23.94 -12.41 -10.40
N THR A 779 23.51 -13.19 -11.39
CA THR A 779 23.83 -14.62 -11.53
C THR A 779 25.34 -14.93 -11.34
N PRO A 780 26.30 -14.17 -11.92
CA PRO A 780 27.73 -14.43 -11.68
C PRO A 780 28.13 -14.33 -10.21
N ILE A 781 27.56 -13.40 -9.43
CA ILE A 781 27.85 -13.30 -7.99
C ILE A 781 27.31 -14.54 -7.28
N LEU A 782 26.05 -14.92 -7.53
CA LEU A 782 25.41 -16.07 -6.87
C LEU A 782 26.17 -17.37 -7.11
N LEU A 783 26.60 -17.61 -8.35
CA LEU A 783 27.45 -18.76 -8.69
C LEU A 783 28.82 -18.66 -8.01
N GLY A 784 29.43 -17.48 -8.01
CA GLY A 784 30.73 -17.24 -7.39
C GLY A 784 30.74 -17.41 -5.89
N LEU A 785 29.61 -17.17 -5.22
CA LEU A 785 29.40 -17.45 -3.80
C LEU A 785 29.27 -18.96 -3.50
N GLY A 786 28.99 -19.78 -4.52
CA GLY A 786 29.00 -21.23 -4.42
C GLY A 786 27.61 -21.90 -4.34
N LEU A 787 26.53 -21.23 -4.73
CA LEU A 787 25.20 -21.84 -4.74
C LEU A 787 25.13 -23.08 -5.65
N ASP A 788 24.43 -24.13 -5.21
CA ASP A 788 24.26 -25.39 -5.95
C ASP A 788 22.96 -25.42 -6.78
N GLU A 789 21.95 -24.68 -6.32
CA GLU A 789 20.61 -24.65 -6.89
C GLU A 789 20.07 -23.21 -6.94
N LEU A 790 19.39 -22.85 -8.03
CA LEU A 790 18.65 -21.60 -8.18
C LEU A 790 17.20 -21.91 -8.55
N SER A 791 16.25 -21.38 -7.80
CA SER A 791 14.82 -21.55 -8.04
C SER A 791 14.18 -20.20 -8.33
N VAL A 792 13.57 -20.07 -9.52
CA VAL A 792 13.07 -18.79 -10.07
C VAL A 792 11.64 -18.91 -10.56
N ASN A 793 10.99 -17.79 -10.91
CA ASN A 793 9.69 -17.87 -11.56
C ASN A 793 9.77 -18.71 -12.86
N PRO A 794 8.68 -19.40 -13.26
CA PRO A 794 8.71 -20.33 -14.41
C PRO A 794 9.16 -19.71 -15.73
N GLN A 795 8.92 -18.41 -15.94
CA GLN A 795 9.27 -17.70 -17.17
C GLN A 795 10.78 -17.41 -17.28
N SER A 796 11.45 -17.21 -16.14
CA SER A 796 12.88 -16.84 -16.10
C SER A 796 13.83 -18.04 -16.21
N VAL A 797 13.33 -19.27 -16.07
CA VAL A 797 14.13 -20.51 -16.07
C VAL A 797 15.00 -20.62 -17.32
N ALA A 798 14.41 -20.43 -18.51
CA ALA A 798 15.13 -20.61 -19.77
C ALA A 798 16.28 -19.61 -19.92
N THR A 799 16.00 -18.33 -19.62
CA THR A 799 16.99 -17.24 -19.68
C THR A 799 18.11 -17.47 -18.67
N LEU A 800 17.77 -17.81 -17.42
CA LEU A 800 18.77 -18.08 -16.38
C LEU A 800 19.70 -19.23 -16.80
N LYS A 801 19.15 -20.34 -17.32
CA LYS A 801 19.96 -21.46 -17.82
C LYS A 801 20.93 -21.02 -18.91
N GLN A 802 20.47 -20.19 -19.85
CA GLN A 802 21.30 -19.68 -20.94
C GLN A 802 22.41 -18.75 -20.43
N GLU A 803 22.17 -17.97 -19.39
CA GLU A 803 23.21 -17.11 -18.80
C GLU A 803 24.26 -17.94 -18.06
N ILE A 804 23.87 -18.97 -17.31
CA ILE A 804 24.80 -19.87 -16.61
C ILE A 804 25.79 -20.52 -17.60
N THR A 805 25.34 -20.90 -18.80
CA THR A 805 26.19 -21.56 -19.80
C THR A 805 27.21 -20.63 -20.46
N LYS A 806 27.10 -19.31 -20.28
CA LYS A 806 28.06 -18.31 -20.79
C LYS A 806 29.18 -18.00 -19.79
N LEU A 807 29.06 -18.46 -18.54
CA LEU A 807 29.96 -18.12 -17.45
C LEU A 807 30.97 -19.23 -17.15
N THR A 808 32.12 -18.84 -16.59
CA THR A 808 33.04 -19.76 -15.90
C THR A 808 32.96 -19.53 -14.38
N MET A 809 33.18 -20.58 -13.58
CA MET A 809 33.24 -20.42 -12.12
C MET A 809 34.38 -19.50 -11.68
N THR A 810 35.50 -19.50 -12.42
CA THR A 810 36.62 -18.61 -12.12
C THR A 810 36.23 -17.12 -12.25
N GLN A 811 35.50 -16.75 -13.31
CA GLN A 811 34.98 -15.38 -13.47
C GLN A 811 33.95 -15.04 -12.40
N ALA A 812 33.00 -15.95 -12.16
CA ALA A 812 31.95 -15.79 -11.16
C ALA A 812 32.54 -15.55 -9.75
N GLN A 813 33.54 -16.34 -9.34
CA GLN A 813 34.24 -16.19 -8.06
C GLN A 813 34.97 -14.84 -7.95
N ALA A 814 35.63 -14.40 -9.02
CA ALA A 814 36.30 -13.08 -9.03
C ALA A 814 35.28 -11.95 -8.85
N MET A 815 34.14 -12.00 -9.54
CA MET A 815 33.06 -11.01 -9.42
C MET A 815 32.44 -11.01 -8.01
N ALA A 816 32.20 -12.19 -7.43
CA ALA A 816 31.69 -12.31 -6.07
C ALA A 816 32.66 -11.70 -5.04
N LEU A 817 33.98 -11.91 -5.19
CA LEU A 817 35.00 -11.31 -4.31
C LEU A 817 35.05 -9.78 -4.41
N VAL A 818 34.81 -9.22 -5.60
CA VAL A 818 34.70 -7.76 -5.79
C VAL A 818 33.42 -7.24 -5.16
N ALA A 819 32.28 -7.91 -5.37
CA ALA A 819 30.99 -7.52 -4.81
C ALA A 819 30.99 -7.49 -3.27
N LEU A 820 31.60 -8.48 -2.62
CA LEU A 820 31.69 -8.57 -1.15
C LEU A 820 32.51 -7.44 -0.49
N LYS A 821 33.36 -6.76 -1.29
CA LYS A 821 34.20 -5.63 -0.85
C LYS A 821 33.55 -4.26 -1.08
N GLN A 822 32.43 -4.20 -1.80
CA GLN A 822 31.72 -2.95 -2.02
C GLN A 822 31.05 -2.45 -0.73
N ASP A 823 30.69 -1.18 -0.72
CA ASP A 823 30.06 -0.48 0.41
C ASP A 823 28.53 -0.34 0.28
N SER A 824 27.97 -0.58 -0.90
CA SER A 824 26.53 -0.45 -1.16
C SER A 824 26.05 -1.36 -2.30
N ALA A 825 24.75 -1.68 -2.30
CA ALA A 825 24.10 -2.40 -3.40
C ALA A 825 24.23 -1.68 -4.75
N THR A 826 24.30 -0.35 -4.77
CA THR A 826 24.54 0.42 -6.00
C THR A 826 25.95 0.20 -6.52
N SER A 827 26.96 0.27 -5.66
CA SER A 827 28.37 0.00 -6.02
C SER A 827 28.54 -1.43 -6.55
N VAL A 828 27.82 -2.41 -5.96
CA VAL A 828 27.79 -3.79 -6.47
C VAL A 828 27.25 -3.84 -7.90
N ARG A 829 26.10 -3.23 -8.21
CA ARG A 829 25.55 -3.21 -9.58
C ARG A 829 26.48 -2.52 -10.59
N VAL A 830 27.11 -1.41 -10.19
CA VAL A 830 28.09 -0.71 -11.03
C VAL A 830 29.29 -1.59 -11.33
N SER A 831 29.75 -2.43 -10.40
CA SER A 831 30.86 -3.37 -10.63
C SER A 831 30.54 -4.53 -11.59
N LEU A 832 29.24 -4.74 -11.90
CA LEU A 832 28.75 -5.76 -12.83
C LEU A 832 28.50 -5.19 -14.23
N SER A 833 28.48 -3.86 -14.36
CA SER A 833 28.31 -3.11 -15.62
C SER A 833 29.67 -2.90 -16.27
#